data_AF-A0A9J8CD47-F1
#
_entry.id   AF-A0A9J8CD47-F1
#
_cell.length_a   1.000
_cell.length_b   1.000
_cell.length_c   1.000
_cell.angle_alpha   90.00
_cell.angle_beta   90.00
_cell.angle_gamma   90.00
#
_symmetry.space_group_name_H-M   'P 1'
#
loop_
_entity.id
_entity.type
_entity.pdbx_description
1 polymer ?
#
loop_
_entity_poly.entity_id
_entity_poly.type
_entity_poly.pdbx_seq_one_letter_code
_entity_poly.pdbx_strand_id
1 'polypeptide(L)'
;MAARLSAQEEQIEALSREILRLQDGLTGGFLSCDPSLDALRAENEKLRYRALHLRRSLREEQQLQERDQSQRTSSQKSQNKPEELKEKSHAKQNAAPPQSSASGVQVKNKKKEKVKAELDPWPVFVSDRLQLYERLKKESDALLAERAAGGHSISVQLPDGQTLKATAWVSSPYQLACSISQALADSCVIARVDGELWDLDRPLETDCSLELLRFDHEDAQVYWHSSAHVLGECRILNEKVSTPTTTVYRCGPLIDLCRGPHVRHTGKIKALKIYKNSSTYWEGRSDMETLQRIYGISFPDGKMLKEWERFQEEAKNRDHRKIGKDQELFFFHDLSPGSCFFLPRGAYIYNTLTEFIREEYSRRGFQEVASPNIYNSKLWETSGHWQHYSENMFSFPVEQDIFALKPMNCPGHCLMFSHRPRSWRELPLRLADFGVLHRNELSGTLTGLTRVRRFQQDDAHIFCTMDQIESEMKGCLDFLRCVYDVFGFSFQLHLSTRPEKFLGDIAVWNQAEKQLENSLNEFGEPWKLNPGDGAFYGPKIDITIKDAIGRYHQCATIQLDFQLPIRFNLTYDKDRPVIIHRAILGSVERMIAILTENYAGKWPLWLSPRQVMLVPVNPSLEEYAKQVCERFVEAGFMADADLDSGCLLNKKIRNAQLAQYNFILVVGEKERAASSVNVRTRDNKVHGELSVHEVMQRLTLLRQSRCRSAEEDF
;
A
#
# COMPACT_ATOMS: atom_id res chain seq x y z
N MET A 1 39.13 -3.13 6.74
CA MET A 1 38.23 -1.96 6.61
C MET A 1 38.95 -0.62 6.72
N ALA A 2 39.95 -0.46 7.60
CA ALA A 2 40.72 0.79 7.76
C ALA A 2 41.31 1.37 6.45
N ALA A 3 41.94 0.55 5.60
CA ALA A 3 42.47 1.01 4.31
C ALA A 3 41.39 1.54 3.35
N ARG A 4 40.19 0.97 3.40
CA ARG A 4 39.04 1.40 2.58
C ARG A 4 38.43 2.70 3.11
N LEU A 5 38.44 2.91 4.42
CA LEU A 5 38.04 4.16 5.06
C LEU A 5 39.02 5.29 4.69
N SER A 6 40.33 5.05 4.79
CA SER A 6 41.37 6.02 4.40
C SER A 6 41.22 6.46 2.95
N ALA A 7 41.02 5.52 2.03
CA ALA A 7 40.82 5.82 0.60
C ALA A 7 39.53 6.64 0.34
N GLN A 8 38.46 6.41 1.12
CA GLN A 8 37.24 7.21 1.02
C GLN A 8 37.40 8.61 1.62
N GLU A 9 38.16 8.75 2.70
CA GLU A 9 38.44 10.06 3.32
C GLU A 9 39.28 10.94 2.38
N GLU A 10 40.30 10.38 1.72
CA GLU A 10 41.06 11.07 0.67
C GLU A 10 40.17 11.50 -0.50
N GLN A 11 39.22 10.65 -0.92
CA GLN A 11 38.28 10.98 -1.99
C GLN A 11 37.31 12.10 -1.58
N ILE A 12 36.84 12.11 -0.33
CA ILE A 12 36.00 13.19 0.22
C ILE A 12 36.78 14.51 0.26
N GLU A 13 38.05 14.49 0.66
CA GLU A 13 38.89 15.69 0.67
C GLU A 13 39.17 16.22 -0.73
N ALA A 14 39.41 15.35 -1.72
CA ALA A 14 39.59 15.74 -3.11
C ALA A 14 38.31 16.41 -3.67
N LEU A 15 37.14 15.78 -3.47
CA LEU A 15 35.84 16.32 -3.91
C LEU A 15 35.47 17.61 -3.17
N SER A 16 35.79 17.71 -1.87
CA SER A 16 35.48 18.93 -1.09
C SER A 16 36.31 20.11 -1.57
N ARG A 17 37.58 19.89 -1.94
CA ARG A 17 38.45 20.91 -2.56
C ARG A 17 37.94 21.35 -3.92
N GLU A 18 37.46 20.42 -4.75
CA GLU A 18 36.92 20.75 -6.07
C GLU A 18 35.60 21.53 -5.98
N ILE A 19 34.72 21.18 -5.04
CA ILE A 19 33.48 21.93 -4.78
C ILE A 19 33.79 23.37 -4.33
N LEU A 20 34.77 23.55 -3.44
CA LEU A 20 35.23 24.88 -3.00
C LEU A 20 35.80 25.70 -4.16
N ARG A 21 36.64 25.09 -5.00
CA ARG A 21 37.21 25.73 -6.19
C ARG A 21 36.13 26.20 -7.18
N LEU A 22 35.11 25.36 -7.43
CA LEU A 22 34.00 25.70 -8.33
C LEU A 22 33.09 26.77 -7.72
N GLN A 23 32.97 26.82 -6.40
CA GLN A 23 32.22 27.84 -5.68
C GLN A 23 32.90 29.22 -5.74
N ASP A 24 34.23 29.28 -5.64
CA ASP A 24 34.98 30.55 -5.75
C ASP A 24 34.94 31.12 -7.18
N GLY A 25 34.88 30.26 -8.21
CA GLY A 25 34.73 30.66 -9.61
C GLY A 25 33.38 31.28 -9.98
N LEU A 26 32.34 31.11 -9.14
CA LEU A 26 30.98 31.62 -9.34
C LEU A 26 30.73 33.00 -8.68
N THR A 27 31.74 33.60 -8.04
CA THR A 27 31.61 34.90 -7.36
C THR A 27 31.55 36.11 -8.31
N GLY A 28 31.61 35.89 -9.63
CA GLY A 28 31.51 36.92 -10.66
C GLY A 28 30.16 37.00 -11.38
N GLY A 29 29.07 37.31 -10.66
CA GLY A 29 27.82 37.85 -11.22
C GLY A 29 26.87 36.88 -11.96
N PHE A 30 25.60 36.92 -11.54
CA PHE A 30 24.40 36.20 -12.01
C PHE A 30 24.20 34.73 -11.57
N LEU A 31 23.13 34.53 -10.81
CA LEU A 31 22.65 33.27 -10.24
C LEU A 31 22.08 32.35 -11.34
N SER A 32 22.88 31.38 -11.78
CA SER A 32 22.38 30.08 -12.25
C SER A 32 23.21 28.98 -11.60
N CYS A 33 22.58 28.11 -10.82
CA CYS A 33 23.23 26.92 -10.25
C CYS A 33 23.64 25.99 -11.40
N ASP A 34 24.94 25.74 -11.55
CA ASP A 34 25.46 24.78 -12.51
C ASP A 34 25.07 23.35 -12.05
N PRO A 35 24.31 22.57 -12.85
CA PRO A 35 23.93 21.19 -12.53
C PRO A 35 25.12 20.28 -12.19
N SER A 36 26.32 20.62 -12.66
CA SER A 36 27.56 19.92 -12.36
C SER A 36 27.96 20.05 -10.88
N LEU A 37 27.76 21.23 -10.27
CA LEU A 37 28.12 21.49 -8.87
C LEU A 37 27.20 20.75 -7.89
N ASP A 38 25.90 20.70 -8.19
CA ASP A 38 24.93 19.97 -7.37
C ASP A 38 25.13 18.45 -7.46
N ALA A 39 25.54 17.94 -8.63
CA ALA A 39 25.93 16.53 -8.79
C ALA A 39 27.16 16.19 -7.92
N LEU A 40 28.19 17.05 -7.91
CA LEU A 40 29.39 16.86 -7.08
C LEU A 40 29.08 16.97 -5.58
N ARG A 41 28.18 17.87 -5.16
CA ARG A 41 27.70 17.97 -3.77
C ARG A 41 26.97 16.71 -3.34
N ALA A 42 26.06 16.21 -4.17
CA ALA A 42 25.34 14.96 -3.89
C ALA A 42 26.27 13.74 -3.84
N GLU A 43 27.32 13.70 -4.67
CA GLU A 43 28.32 12.64 -4.63
C GLU A 43 29.21 12.71 -3.38
N ASN A 44 29.62 13.91 -2.96
CA ASN A 44 30.38 14.13 -1.73
C ASN A 44 29.58 13.72 -0.49
N GLU A 45 28.28 14.05 -0.44
CA GLU A 45 27.38 13.65 0.63
C GLU A 45 27.22 12.13 0.72
N LYS A 46 27.06 11.45 -0.43
CA LYS A 46 27.02 9.98 -0.49
C LYS A 46 28.33 9.34 0.02
N LEU A 47 29.49 9.91 -0.31
CA LEU A 47 30.77 9.41 0.18
C LEU A 47 30.93 9.63 1.69
N ARG A 48 30.53 10.79 2.23
CA ARG A 48 30.53 11.07 3.67
C ARG A 48 29.63 10.11 4.44
N TYR A 49 28.46 9.79 3.88
CA TYR A 49 27.56 8.79 4.46
C TYR A 49 28.19 7.39 4.48
N ARG A 50 28.85 6.97 3.39
CA ARG A 50 29.58 5.69 3.34
C ARG A 50 30.76 5.63 4.33
N ALA A 51 31.52 6.72 4.46
CA ALA A 51 32.63 6.81 5.41
C ALA A 51 32.14 6.75 6.87
N LEU A 52 30.99 7.37 7.18
CA LEU A 52 30.35 7.28 8.50
C LEU A 52 30.00 5.83 8.86
N HIS A 53 29.43 5.08 7.92
CA HIS A 53 29.12 3.66 8.11
C HIS A 53 30.38 2.82 8.28
N LEU A 54 31.40 3.01 7.44
CA LEU A 54 32.69 2.31 7.59
C LEU A 54 33.38 2.61 8.93
N ARG A 55 33.25 3.83 9.46
CA ARG A 55 33.74 4.20 10.81
C ARG A 55 32.97 3.51 11.94
N ARG A 56 31.67 3.25 11.75
CA ARG A 56 30.86 2.50 12.73
C ARG A 56 31.23 1.02 12.71
N SER A 57 31.27 0.41 11.53
CA SER A 57 31.67 -0.99 11.38
C SER A 57 33.09 -1.27 11.86
N LEU A 58 34.05 -0.35 11.61
CA LEU A 58 35.41 -0.50 12.12
C LEU A 58 35.47 -0.40 13.65
N ARG A 59 34.67 0.46 14.28
CA ARG A 59 34.55 0.54 15.74
C ARG A 59 33.96 -0.72 16.34
N GLU A 60 32.96 -1.29 15.69
CA GLU A 60 32.35 -2.56 16.10
C GLU A 60 33.34 -3.72 15.99
N GLU A 61 34.11 -3.82 14.91
CA GLU A 61 35.19 -4.81 14.77
C GLU A 61 36.27 -4.65 15.85
N GLN A 62 36.66 -3.41 16.16
CA GLN A 62 37.64 -3.12 17.22
C GLN A 62 37.11 -3.53 18.60
N GLN A 63 35.84 -3.24 18.91
CA GLN A 63 35.20 -3.67 20.16
C GLN A 63 35.06 -5.19 20.25
N LEU A 64 34.80 -5.89 19.13
CA LEU A 64 34.79 -7.35 19.07
C LEU A 64 36.19 -7.93 19.30
N GLN A 65 37.23 -7.36 18.70
CA GLN A 65 38.61 -7.78 18.93
C GLN A 65 39.08 -7.53 20.37
N GLU A 66 38.66 -6.41 20.99
CA GLU A 66 38.94 -6.11 22.40
C GLU A 66 38.20 -7.08 23.35
N ARG A 67 36.97 -7.47 23.01
CA ARG A 67 36.20 -8.51 23.75
C ARG A 67 36.85 -9.89 23.63
N ASP A 68 37.34 -10.25 22.46
CA ASP A 68 38.06 -11.51 22.25
C ASP A 68 39.43 -11.55 22.95
N GLN A 69 40.16 -10.42 22.96
CA GLN A 69 41.43 -10.30 23.71
C GLN A 69 41.22 -10.30 25.23
N SER A 70 40.15 -9.66 25.73
CA SER A 70 39.81 -9.67 27.16
C SER A 70 39.30 -11.05 27.63
N GLN A 71 38.59 -11.78 26.77
CA GLN A 71 38.25 -13.18 27.05
C GLN A 71 39.49 -14.08 27.07
N ARG A 72 40.41 -13.95 26.10
CA ARG A 72 41.68 -14.73 26.07
C ARG A 72 42.60 -14.46 27.25
N THR A 73 42.68 -13.20 27.71
CA THR A 73 43.46 -12.85 28.92
C THR A 73 42.79 -13.29 30.22
N SER A 74 41.46 -13.44 30.25
CA SER A 74 40.75 -14.07 31.38
C SER A 74 41.02 -15.58 31.46
N SER A 75 41.11 -16.27 30.31
CA SER A 75 41.38 -17.71 30.24
C SER A 75 42.83 -18.07 30.55
N GLN A 76 43.78 -17.16 30.33
CA GLN A 76 45.20 -17.35 30.67
C GLN A 76 45.52 -17.13 32.16
N LYS A 77 44.63 -16.51 32.95
CA LYS A 77 44.82 -16.37 34.41
C LYS A 77 44.40 -17.60 35.22
N SER A 78 43.72 -18.57 34.61
CA SER A 78 43.21 -19.78 35.27
C SER A 78 44.10 -21.03 35.13
N GLN A 79 45.26 -20.96 34.48
CA GLN A 79 46.16 -22.11 34.34
C GLN A 79 47.63 -21.71 34.53
N ASN A 80 48.13 -21.85 35.76
CA ASN A 80 49.56 -21.86 36.06
C ASN A 80 49.85 -22.95 37.11
N LYS A 81 50.37 -24.10 36.66
CA LYS A 81 51.40 -24.92 37.33
C LYS A 81 52.05 -25.88 36.29
N PRO A 82 53.31 -26.30 36.49
CA PRO A 82 54.30 -26.41 35.41
C PRO A 82 54.80 -27.84 35.12
N GLU A 83 55.38 -28.05 33.92
CA GLU A 83 56.53 -28.95 33.58
C GLU A 83 56.63 -29.04 32.03
N GLU A 84 57.61 -28.41 31.39
CA GLU A 84 58.98 -28.86 31.04
C GLU A 84 59.16 -29.52 29.65
N LEU A 85 59.74 -28.72 28.74
CA LEU A 85 60.84 -28.98 27.78
C LEU A 85 60.72 -30.11 26.72
N LYS A 86 60.72 -29.70 25.43
CA LYS A 86 61.91 -29.81 24.54
C LYS A 86 61.73 -29.11 23.18
N GLU A 87 62.77 -28.35 22.81
CA GLU A 87 62.97 -27.62 21.56
C GLU A 87 63.42 -28.51 20.38
N LYS A 88 63.15 -27.98 19.16
CA LYS A 88 64.04 -27.79 17.98
C LYS A 88 63.28 -28.09 16.67
N SER A 89 63.47 -27.49 15.50
CA SER A 89 63.96 -26.19 14.97
C SER A 89 64.18 -26.41 13.45
N HIS A 90 63.71 -25.50 12.57
CA HIS A 90 64.24 -25.18 11.21
C HIS A 90 64.20 -26.26 10.09
N ALA A 91 64.10 -25.98 8.77
CA ALA A 91 64.14 -24.77 7.94
C ALA A 91 63.65 -25.01 6.47
N LYS A 92 63.41 -23.87 5.80
CA LYS A 92 63.33 -23.49 4.35
C LYS A 92 63.91 -24.45 3.28
N GLN A 93 63.35 -24.42 2.05
CA GLN A 93 63.92 -23.70 0.87
C GLN A 93 63.16 -23.91 -0.46
N ASN A 94 63.35 -22.93 -1.35
CA ASN A 94 62.85 -22.69 -2.71
C ASN A 94 63.31 -23.70 -3.77
N ALA A 95 62.57 -23.78 -4.90
CA ALA A 95 63.13 -23.78 -6.27
C ALA A 95 62.02 -23.72 -7.36
N ALA A 96 62.29 -22.99 -8.45
CA ALA A 96 61.58 -22.99 -9.74
C ALA A 96 62.49 -23.64 -10.82
N PRO A 97 62.22 -23.52 -12.13
CA PRO A 97 61.17 -24.05 -13.03
C PRO A 97 61.80 -25.08 -14.04
N PRO A 98 61.22 -25.46 -15.22
CA PRO A 98 61.33 -24.63 -16.45
C PRO A 98 60.24 -24.84 -17.55
N GLN A 99 60.37 -24.03 -18.61
CA GLN A 99 59.54 -23.91 -19.83
C GLN A 99 59.92 -24.91 -20.94
N SER A 100 59.01 -25.15 -21.91
CA SER A 100 59.36 -25.37 -23.33
C SER A 100 58.18 -25.07 -24.27
N SER A 101 58.50 -24.68 -25.51
CA SER A 101 57.65 -24.11 -26.56
C SER A 101 57.62 -25.00 -27.82
N ALA A 102 56.53 -24.96 -28.59
CA ALA A 102 56.50 -25.18 -30.05
C ALA A 102 55.11 -24.87 -30.66
N SER A 103 55.11 -24.56 -31.96
CA SER A 103 54.12 -23.80 -32.76
C SER A 103 53.30 -24.63 -33.78
N GLY A 104 52.11 -24.13 -34.20
CA GLY A 104 51.59 -24.35 -35.58
C GLY A 104 50.06 -24.48 -35.86
N VAL A 105 49.47 -23.43 -36.46
CA VAL A 105 48.48 -23.36 -37.60
C VAL A 105 46.97 -23.78 -37.46
N GLN A 106 46.11 -22.73 -37.53
CA GLN A 106 44.78 -22.49 -38.16
C GLN A 106 43.61 -23.51 -38.13
N VAL A 107 42.39 -23.06 -37.77
CA VAL A 107 41.23 -22.78 -38.67
C VAL A 107 40.11 -22.06 -37.89
N LYS A 108 39.51 -21.03 -38.50
CA LYS A 108 38.37 -20.23 -38.02
C LYS A 108 37.06 -21.04 -38.01
N ASN A 109 36.28 -20.93 -36.92
CA ASN A 109 34.82 -20.98 -36.98
C ASN A 109 34.22 -20.07 -35.90
N LYS A 110 33.60 -18.97 -36.31
CA LYS A 110 32.88 -18.04 -35.42
C LYS A 110 31.62 -18.71 -34.88
N LYS A 111 31.70 -19.35 -33.70
CA LYS A 111 30.53 -19.58 -32.84
C LYS A 111 30.24 -18.27 -32.10
N LYS A 112 29.01 -17.76 -32.19
CA LYS A 112 28.49 -16.74 -31.29
C LYS A 112 28.71 -17.23 -29.85
N GLU A 113 29.56 -16.54 -29.09
CA GLU A 113 29.72 -16.79 -27.66
C GLU A 113 28.38 -16.54 -26.97
N LYS A 114 27.78 -17.61 -26.42
CA LYS A 114 26.79 -17.48 -25.36
C LYS A 114 27.53 -16.91 -24.16
N VAL A 115 27.19 -15.69 -23.76
CA VAL A 115 27.58 -15.16 -22.45
C VAL A 115 27.14 -16.17 -21.40
N LYS A 116 28.09 -16.78 -20.69
CA LYS A 116 27.80 -17.63 -19.52
C LYS A 116 27.16 -16.75 -18.46
N ALA A 117 25.90 -17.03 -18.13
CA ALA A 117 25.09 -16.28 -17.16
C ALA A 117 25.24 -16.80 -15.70
N GLU A 118 26.23 -17.65 -15.43
CA GLU A 118 26.45 -18.27 -14.12
C GLU A 118 27.73 -17.73 -13.50
N LEU A 119 27.68 -17.48 -12.19
CA LEU A 119 28.84 -17.09 -11.39
C LEU A 119 29.84 -18.26 -11.36
N ASP A 120 31.06 -18.04 -11.83
CA ASP A 120 32.13 -19.04 -11.82
C ASP A 120 33.44 -18.40 -11.29
N PRO A 121 33.96 -18.84 -10.13
CA PRO A 121 33.42 -19.89 -9.27
C PRO A 121 32.21 -19.42 -8.46
N TRP A 122 31.35 -20.38 -8.09
CA TRP A 122 30.27 -20.14 -7.14
C TRP A 122 30.84 -19.73 -5.78
N PRO A 123 30.13 -18.89 -5.00
CA PRO A 123 30.52 -18.59 -3.64
C PRO A 123 30.64 -19.85 -2.78
N VAL A 124 31.68 -19.93 -1.95
CA VAL A 124 32.02 -21.11 -1.14
C VAL A 124 30.85 -21.61 -0.28
N PHE A 125 30.04 -20.69 0.24
CA PHE A 125 28.88 -21.02 1.08
C PHE A 125 27.83 -21.90 0.38
N VAL A 126 27.77 -21.91 -0.95
CA VAL A 126 26.80 -22.75 -1.70
C VAL A 126 27.20 -24.22 -1.61
N SER A 127 28.49 -24.52 -1.71
CA SER A 127 29.01 -25.88 -1.54
C SER A 127 28.74 -26.39 -0.12
N ASP A 128 28.99 -25.57 0.90
CA ASP A 128 28.78 -25.95 2.30
C ASP A 128 27.30 -26.23 2.60
N ARG A 129 26.38 -25.40 2.07
CA ARG A 129 24.94 -25.61 2.19
C ARG A 129 24.47 -26.89 1.51
N LEU A 130 24.98 -27.18 0.31
CA LEU A 130 24.65 -28.41 -0.41
C LEU A 130 25.08 -29.64 0.39
N GLN A 131 26.29 -29.64 0.95
CA GLN A 131 26.77 -30.75 1.78
C GLN A 131 25.92 -30.96 3.04
N LEU A 132 25.52 -29.87 3.71
CA LEU A 132 24.63 -29.94 4.86
C LEU A 132 23.24 -30.47 4.48
N TYR A 133 22.68 -30.00 3.37
CA TYR A 133 21.39 -30.47 2.87
C TYR A 133 21.43 -31.96 2.54
N GLU A 134 22.44 -32.45 1.80
CA GLU A 134 22.51 -33.87 1.43
C GLU A 134 22.55 -34.77 2.67
N ARG A 135 23.23 -34.33 3.74
CA ARG A 135 23.25 -35.04 5.03
C ARG A 135 21.87 -35.09 5.67
N LEU A 136 21.23 -33.94 5.86
CA LEU A 136 19.91 -33.84 6.48
C LEU A 136 18.81 -34.51 5.64
N LYS A 137 18.92 -34.45 4.32
CA LYS A 137 18.00 -35.11 3.39
C LYS A 137 18.09 -36.63 3.54
N LYS A 138 19.31 -37.17 3.65
CA LYS A 138 19.52 -38.60 3.89
C LYS A 138 18.92 -39.06 5.22
N GLU A 139 19.05 -38.25 6.27
CA GLU A 139 18.42 -38.51 7.58
C GLU A 139 16.89 -38.46 7.49
N SER A 140 16.32 -37.45 6.82
CA SER A 140 14.88 -37.33 6.60
C SER A 140 14.31 -38.46 5.74
N ASP A 141 15.01 -38.88 4.68
CA ASP A 141 14.58 -39.97 3.82
C ASP A 141 14.60 -41.32 4.55
N ALA A 142 15.58 -41.52 5.43
CA ALA A 142 15.62 -42.70 6.30
C ALA A 142 14.42 -42.72 7.27
N LEU A 143 14.08 -41.57 7.89
CA LEU A 143 12.91 -41.45 8.76
C LEU A 143 11.58 -41.65 8.02
N LEU A 144 11.45 -41.11 6.81
CA LEU A 144 10.27 -41.32 5.97
C LEU A 144 10.15 -42.79 5.54
N ALA A 145 11.26 -43.44 5.20
CA ALA A 145 11.28 -44.86 4.87
C ALA A 145 10.90 -45.75 6.08
N GLU A 146 11.34 -45.40 7.28
CA GLU A 146 10.96 -46.08 8.52
C GLU A 146 9.45 -45.94 8.79
N ARG A 147 8.89 -44.73 8.64
CA ARG A 147 7.46 -44.50 8.80
C ARG A 147 6.63 -45.19 7.71
N ALA A 148 7.09 -45.19 6.47
CA ALA A 148 6.46 -45.90 5.37
C ALA A 148 6.44 -47.42 5.58
N ALA A 149 7.44 -47.99 6.26
CA ALA A 149 7.46 -49.40 6.63
C ALA A 149 6.36 -49.79 7.65
N GLY A 150 5.86 -48.81 8.43
CA GLY A 150 4.69 -48.94 9.31
C GLY A 150 3.35 -48.52 8.67
N GLY A 151 3.33 -48.31 7.35
CA GLY A 151 2.16 -47.83 6.62
C GLY A 151 0.99 -48.82 6.68
N HIS A 152 -0.20 -48.31 6.99
CA HIS A 152 -1.46 -49.05 7.00
C HIS A 152 -2.44 -48.46 5.99
N SER A 153 -3.49 -49.21 5.65
CA SER A 153 -4.53 -48.73 4.74
C SER A 153 -5.29 -47.58 5.38
N ILE A 154 -5.43 -46.49 4.65
CA ILE A 154 -6.19 -45.29 5.01
C ILE A 154 -7.27 -44.99 3.97
N SER A 155 -8.29 -44.27 4.40
CA SER A 155 -9.46 -43.87 3.63
C SER A 155 -9.41 -42.37 3.34
N VAL A 156 -9.47 -42.00 2.07
CA VAL A 156 -9.39 -40.61 1.62
C VAL A 156 -10.70 -40.19 0.97
N GLN A 157 -11.38 -39.19 1.53
CA GLN A 157 -12.67 -38.71 1.02
C GLN A 157 -12.49 -37.49 0.11
N LEU A 158 -13.03 -37.55 -1.11
CA LEU A 158 -13.07 -36.44 -2.06
C LEU A 158 -14.32 -35.56 -1.86
N PRO A 159 -14.34 -34.33 -2.38
CA PRO A 159 -15.45 -33.39 -2.17
C PRO A 159 -16.77 -33.84 -2.85
N ASP A 160 -16.68 -34.71 -3.85
CA ASP A 160 -17.82 -35.33 -4.53
C ASP A 160 -18.44 -36.52 -3.75
N GLY A 161 -17.89 -36.82 -2.56
CA GLY A 161 -18.31 -37.93 -1.70
C GLY A 161 -17.66 -39.26 -2.05
N GLN A 162 -16.78 -39.34 -3.06
CA GLN A 162 -16.05 -40.55 -3.39
C GLN A 162 -14.97 -40.85 -2.33
N THR A 163 -14.80 -42.13 -1.98
CA THR A 163 -13.74 -42.58 -1.07
C THR A 163 -12.68 -43.39 -1.81
N LEU A 164 -11.43 -42.95 -1.73
CA LEU A 164 -10.26 -43.63 -2.29
C LEU A 164 -9.49 -44.37 -1.19
N LYS A 165 -8.94 -45.53 -1.52
CA LYS A 165 -8.00 -46.24 -0.63
C LYS A 165 -6.59 -45.74 -0.88
N ALA A 166 -5.89 -45.39 0.19
CA ALA A 166 -4.51 -44.97 0.17
C ALA A 166 -3.71 -45.73 1.25
N THR A 167 -2.39 -45.63 1.22
CA THR A 167 -1.51 -46.20 2.24
C THR A 167 -0.81 -45.07 2.99
N ALA A 168 -0.93 -45.06 4.32
CA ALA A 168 -0.31 -44.05 5.17
C ALA A 168 1.21 -44.00 4.93
N TRP A 169 1.76 -42.79 4.90
CA TRP A 169 3.18 -42.47 4.65
C TRP A 169 3.72 -42.90 3.28
N VAL A 170 2.86 -43.40 2.39
CA VAL A 170 3.23 -43.87 1.04
C VAL A 170 2.46 -43.13 -0.05
N SER A 171 1.14 -43.04 0.08
CA SER A 171 0.28 -42.38 -0.90
C SER A 171 0.31 -40.86 -0.75
N SER A 172 0.50 -40.14 -1.85
CA SER A 172 0.43 -38.66 -1.87
C SER A 172 -0.81 -38.14 -2.62
N PRO A 173 -1.24 -36.89 -2.36
CA PRO A 173 -2.31 -36.26 -3.13
C PRO A 173 -2.08 -36.30 -4.65
N TYR A 174 -0.84 -36.15 -5.12
CA TYR A 174 -0.51 -36.25 -6.54
C TYR A 174 -0.74 -37.65 -7.10
N GLN A 175 -0.34 -38.69 -6.37
CA GLN A 175 -0.56 -40.08 -6.81
C GLN A 175 -2.06 -40.41 -6.89
N LEU A 176 -2.84 -39.92 -5.92
CA LEU A 176 -4.30 -40.03 -5.96
C LEU A 176 -4.89 -39.23 -7.11
N ALA A 177 -4.42 -38.01 -7.39
CA ALA A 177 -4.84 -37.22 -8.54
C ALA A 177 -4.55 -37.93 -9.87
N CYS A 178 -3.38 -38.55 -10.01
CA CYS A 178 -3.02 -39.37 -11.17
C CYS A 178 -3.95 -40.58 -11.35
N SER A 179 -4.39 -41.20 -10.25
CA SER A 179 -5.33 -42.32 -10.29
C SER A 179 -6.72 -41.91 -10.80
N ILE A 180 -7.10 -40.64 -10.64
CA ILE A 180 -8.33 -40.06 -11.17
C ILE A 180 -8.14 -39.66 -12.64
N SER A 181 -7.14 -38.82 -12.93
CA SER A 181 -6.78 -38.38 -14.28
C SER A 181 -5.44 -37.67 -14.30
N GLN A 182 -4.60 -38.00 -15.30
CA GLN A 182 -3.33 -37.31 -15.52
C GLN A 182 -3.51 -35.80 -15.81
N ALA A 183 -4.58 -35.42 -16.53
CA ALA A 183 -4.87 -34.02 -16.82
C ALA A 183 -5.27 -33.23 -15.55
N LEU A 184 -5.99 -33.88 -14.62
CA LEU A 184 -6.31 -33.30 -13.33
C LEU A 184 -5.02 -33.08 -12.53
N ALA A 185 -4.22 -34.13 -12.35
CA ALA A 185 -2.94 -34.07 -11.65
C ALA A 185 -2.00 -32.98 -12.21
N ASP A 186 -2.00 -32.79 -13.53
CA ASP A 186 -1.20 -31.75 -14.18
C ASP A 186 -1.73 -30.33 -14.01
N SER A 187 -3.04 -30.17 -13.80
CA SER A 187 -3.66 -28.87 -13.55
C SER A 187 -3.60 -28.42 -12.09
N CYS A 188 -3.39 -29.35 -11.16
CA CYS A 188 -3.33 -29.08 -9.73
C CYS A 188 -2.04 -28.34 -9.33
N VAL A 189 -2.20 -27.35 -8.46
CA VAL A 189 -1.11 -26.57 -7.89
C VAL A 189 -0.80 -27.03 -6.48
N ILE A 190 -1.85 -27.33 -5.68
CA ILE A 190 -1.73 -27.73 -4.28
C ILE A 190 -2.90 -28.63 -3.86
N ALA A 191 -2.82 -29.27 -2.70
CA ALA A 191 -3.95 -30.00 -2.09
C ALA A 191 -4.37 -29.37 -0.76
N ARG A 192 -5.61 -29.65 -0.34
CA ARG A 192 -6.10 -29.42 1.02
C ARG A 192 -6.41 -30.77 1.66
N VAL A 193 -5.85 -31.02 2.83
CA VAL A 193 -6.05 -32.25 3.61
C VAL A 193 -6.64 -31.86 4.96
N ASP A 194 -7.86 -32.29 5.26
CA ASP A 194 -8.60 -31.94 6.49
C ASP A 194 -8.69 -30.44 6.80
N GLY A 195 -8.85 -29.64 5.74
CA GLY A 195 -8.95 -28.19 5.83
C GLY A 195 -7.60 -27.47 5.80
N GLU A 196 -6.47 -28.18 5.90
CA GLU A 196 -5.12 -27.60 5.87
C GLU A 196 -4.45 -27.74 4.50
N LEU A 197 -3.61 -26.76 4.12
CA LEU A 197 -2.87 -26.83 2.86
C LEU A 197 -1.74 -27.86 2.93
N TRP A 198 -1.65 -28.68 1.89
CA TRP A 198 -0.81 -29.87 1.85
C TRP A 198 -0.09 -30.03 0.52
N ASP A 199 1.22 -30.23 0.55
CA ASP A 199 2.05 -30.46 -0.64
C ASP A 199 1.59 -31.68 -1.45
N LEU A 200 1.58 -31.55 -2.78
CA LEU A 200 1.11 -32.61 -3.68
C LEU A 200 1.93 -33.90 -3.56
N ASP A 201 3.23 -33.81 -3.26
CA ASP A 201 4.11 -34.96 -3.08
C ASP A 201 4.30 -35.34 -1.59
N ARG A 202 3.69 -34.61 -0.64
CA ARG A 202 3.76 -34.97 0.79
C ARG A 202 2.85 -36.18 1.06
N PRO A 203 3.38 -37.27 1.65
CA PRO A 203 2.57 -38.44 1.96
C PRO A 203 1.42 -38.12 2.93
N LEU A 204 0.30 -38.80 2.76
CA LEU A 204 -0.85 -38.75 3.68
C LEU A 204 -0.57 -39.61 4.90
N GLU A 205 -0.92 -39.12 6.10
CA GLU A 205 -0.51 -39.74 7.35
C GLU A 205 -1.63 -40.58 8.00
N THR A 206 -2.88 -40.17 7.82
CA THR A 206 -4.09 -40.78 8.42
C THR A 206 -5.27 -40.72 7.45
N ASP A 207 -6.41 -41.29 7.83
CA ASP A 207 -7.69 -41.04 7.16
C ASP A 207 -7.96 -39.54 7.09
N CYS A 208 -8.35 -39.05 5.92
CA CYS A 208 -8.46 -37.62 5.68
C CYS A 208 -9.44 -37.28 4.55
N SER A 209 -9.93 -36.05 4.56
CA SER A 209 -10.58 -35.42 3.41
C SER A 209 -9.53 -34.79 2.50
N LEU A 210 -9.68 -34.91 1.18
CA LEU A 210 -8.74 -34.41 0.18
C LEU A 210 -9.45 -33.53 -0.85
N GLU A 211 -9.00 -32.30 -1.00
CA GLU A 211 -9.40 -31.39 -2.07
C GLU A 211 -8.18 -31.04 -2.94
N LEU A 212 -8.34 -31.10 -4.26
CA LEU A 212 -7.26 -30.80 -5.21
C LEU A 212 -7.47 -29.41 -5.80
N LEU A 213 -6.58 -28.48 -5.47
CA LEU A 213 -6.71 -27.07 -5.80
C LEU A 213 -5.91 -26.71 -7.05
N ARG A 214 -6.57 -26.02 -7.97
CA ARG A 214 -6.00 -25.49 -9.22
C ARG A 214 -5.63 -24.02 -9.04
N PHE A 215 -4.93 -23.45 -10.02
CA PHE A 215 -4.41 -22.08 -9.96
C PHE A 215 -5.49 -20.98 -9.81
N ASP A 216 -6.72 -21.27 -10.24
CA ASP A 216 -7.87 -20.36 -10.14
C ASP A 216 -8.46 -20.24 -8.73
N HIS A 217 -8.02 -21.09 -7.78
CA HIS A 217 -8.46 -21.03 -6.39
C HIS A 217 -7.66 -20.00 -5.57
N GLU A 218 -8.31 -19.27 -4.64
CA GLU A 218 -7.65 -18.22 -3.83
C GLU A 218 -6.46 -18.76 -3.00
N ASP A 219 -6.58 -19.99 -2.51
CA ASP A 219 -5.52 -20.68 -1.77
C ASP A 219 -4.34 -21.17 -2.64
N ALA A 220 -4.38 -21.00 -3.97
CA ALA A 220 -3.25 -21.29 -4.86
C ALA A 220 -2.11 -20.26 -4.76
N GLN A 221 -2.19 -19.31 -3.82
CA GLN A 221 -1.15 -18.32 -3.50
C GLN A 221 0.25 -18.92 -3.24
N VAL A 222 0.28 -20.19 -2.86
CA VAL A 222 1.44 -21.09 -2.77
C VAL A 222 2.34 -21.05 -4.02
N TYR A 223 1.74 -20.82 -5.20
CA TYR A 223 2.48 -20.67 -6.45
C TYR A 223 3.41 -19.44 -6.45
N TRP A 224 2.92 -18.30 -5.95
CA TRP A 224 3.72 -17.09 -5.80
C TRP A 224 4.74 -17.22 -4.66
N HIS A 225 4.39 -17.94 -3.60
CA HIS A 225 5.33 -18.30 -2.53
C HIS A 225 6.52 -19.11 -3.07
N SER A 226 6.26 -20.16 -3.85
CA SER A 226 7.30 -20.95 -4.55
C SER A 226 8.19 -20.09 -5.46
N SER A 227 7.57 -19.13 -6.15
CA SER A 227 8.29 -18.20 -7.03
C SER A 227 9.22 -17.26 -6.25
N ALA A 228 8.90 -16.95 -4.99
CA ALA A 228 9.74 -16.15 -4.11
C ALA A 228 11.02 -16.89 -3.68
N HIS A 229 10.96 -18.22 -3.50
CA HIS A 229 12.14 -19.01 -3.14
C HIS A 229 13.23 -18.97 -4.20
N VAL A 230 12.84 -18.90 -5.49
CA VAL A 230 13.78 -18.70 -6.60
C VAL A 230 14.65 -17.44 -6.40
N LEU A 231 14.27 -16.52 -5.51
CA LEU A 231 14.93 -15.25 -5.22
C LEU A 231 15.73 -15.21 -3.87
N GLY A 232 15.55 -16.17 -2.93
CA GLY A 232 16.43 -16.54 -1.78
C GLY A 232 16.61 -15.61 -0.55
N GLU A 233 17.03 -16.16 0.63
CA GLU A 233 18.09 -15.67 1.61
C GLU A 233 18.15 -16.47 2.96
N CYS A 234 19.23 -16.31 3.77
CA CYS A 234 19.71 -17.29 4.78
C CYS A 234 19.79 -16.83 6.25
N ARG A 235 19.35 -15.61 6.59
CA ARG A 235 19.39 -15.06 7.97
C ARG A 235 18.24 -15.54 8.89
N ILE A 236 17.22 -16.21 8.32
CA ILE A 236 15.99 -16.66 9.00
C ILE A 236 16.27 -17.68 10.14
N LEU A 237 17.37 -18.44 10.07
CA LEU A 237 17.67 -19.56 10.97
C LEU A 237 17.75 -19.19 12.46
N ASN A 238 18.37 -18.06 12.79
CA ASN A 238 18.68 -17.72 14.19
C ASN A 238 17.51 -17.05 14.92
N GLU A 239 16.53 -16.51 14.20
CA GLU A 239 15.47 -15.66 14.76
C GLU A 239 14.07 -16.31 14.67
N LYS A 240 13.81 -17.19 13.70
CA LYS A 240 12.44 -17.67 13.39
C LYS A 240 12.20 -19.17 13.57
N VAL A 241 13.22 -19.97 13.87
CA VAL A 241 13.04 -21.40 14.17
C VAL A 241 13.00 -21.58 15.69
N SER A 242 11.80 -21.51 16.27
CA SER A 242 11.55 -21.75 17.70
C SER A 242 11.21 -23.22 18.01
N THR A 243 11.16 -24.07 16.99
CA THR A 243 10.76 -25.48 17.09
C THR A 243 11.97 -26.42 16.96
N PRO A 244 11.93 -27.63 17.55
CA PRO A 244 13.03 -28.60 17.45
C PRO A 244 13.37 -29.02 16.01
N THR A 245 12.41 -28.92 15.09
CA THR A 245 12.56 -29.24 13.66
C THR A 245 11.99 -28.14 12.77
N THR A 246 12.56 -27.97 11.58
CA THR A 246 12.04 -27.10 10.51
C THR A 246 12.25 -27.77 9.16
N THR A 247 11.46 -27.38 8.16
CA THR A 247 11.53 -27.90 6.79
C THR A 247 12.43 -27.02 5.92
N VAL A 248 13.01 -27.63 4.88
CA VAL A 248 13.92 -27.00 3.92
C VAL A 248 13.46 -27.34 2.51
N TYR A 249 13.33 -26.33 1.66
CA TYR A 249 13.01 -26.47 0.25
C TYR A 249 14.28 -26.45 -0.61
N ARG A 250 14.38 -27.36 -1.58
CA ARG A 250 15.47 -27.38 -2.56
C ARG A 250 14.93 -27.34 -3.98
N CYS A 251 15.47 -26.43 -4.78
CA CYS A 251 15.22 -26.34 -6.21
C CYS A 251 16.56 -26.24 -6.96
N GLY A 252 17.09 -27.38 -7.41
CA GLY A 252 18.42 -27.43 -8.04
C GLY A 252 19.53 -27.11 -7.02
N PRO A 253 20.41 -26.12 -7.29
CA PRO A 253 21.46 -25.69 -6.35
C PRO A 253 20.95 -24.77 -5.23
N LEU A 254 19.73 -24.23 -5.37
CA LEU A 254 19.12 -23.36 -4.37
C LEU A 254 18.54 -24.20 -3.22
N ILE A 255 18.87 -23.80 -2.00
CA ILE A 255 18.34 -24.34 -0.75
C ILE A 255 17.81 -23.17 0.07
N ASP A 256 16.55 -23.27 0.49
CA ASP A 256 15.87 -22.23 1.25
C ASP A 256 15.05 -22.81 2.42
N LEU A 257 14.87 -22.04 3.48
CA LEU A 257 14.07 -22.44 4.62
C LEU A 257 12.63 -22.07 4.38
N CYS A 258 11.82 -23.09 4.13
CA CYS A 258 10.43 -22.91 3.81
C CYS A 258 9.60 -24.04 4.38
N ARG A 259 8.44 -23.67 4.94
CA ARG A 259 7.38 -24.59 5.38
C ARG A 259 6.52 -25.11 4.23
N GLY A 260 6.75 -24.60 3.04
CA GLY A 260 5.93 -24.86 1.88
C GLY A 260 4.53 -24.26 2.03
N PRO A 261 3.60 -24.67 1.16
CA PRO A 261 3.82 -25.68 0.14
C PRO A 261 4.56 -25.17 -1.12
N HIS A 262 4.90 -26.07 -2.04
CA HIS A 262 5.59 -25.74 -3.30
C HIS A 262 4.99 -26.37 -4.56
N VAL A 263 5.21 -25.72 -5.71
CA VAL A 263 4.92 -26.35 -7.02
C VAL A 263 5.84 -27.54 -7.26
N ARG A 264 5.29 -28.62 -7.83
CA ARG A 264 5.98 -29.90 -8.06
C ARG A 264 7.28 -29.79 -8.87
N HIS A 265 7.29 -28.96 -9.91
CA HIS A 265 8.49 -28.69 -10.70
C HIS A 265 8.43 -27.30 -11.35
N THR A 266 9.59 -26.68 -11.54
CA THR A 266 9.71 -25.32 -12.11
C THR A 266 9.12 -25.20 -13.52
N GLY A 267 9.01 -26.30 -14.28
CA GLY A 267 8.35 -26.32 -15.59
C GLY A 267 6.85 -25.95 -15.58
N LYS A 268 6.19 -25.90 -14.42
CA LYS A 268 4.83 -25.34 -14.29
C LYS A 268 4.82 -23.82 -14.45
N ILE A 269 5.94 -23.15 -14.17
CA ILE A 269 6.14 -21.72 -14.35
C ILE A 269 6.58 -21.46 -15.79
N LYS A 270 5.62 -21.23 -16.68
CA LYS A 270 5.90 -21.02 -18.12
C LYS A 270 6.15 -19.56 -18.49
N ALA A 271 5.59 -18.63 -17.73
CA ALA A 271 5.77 -17.20 -17.95
C ALA A 271 6.12 -16.53 -16.62
N LEU A 272 7.18 -15.70 -16.62
CA LEU A 272 7.65 -14.97 -15.46
C LEU A 272 8.15 -13.59 -15.90
N LYS A 273 7.84 -12.57 -15.11
CA LYS A 273 8.28 -11.18 -15.36
C LYS A 273 8.67 -10.51 -14.05
N ILE A 274 9.90 -9.99 -14.02
CA ILE A 274 10.34 -9.04 -12.99
C ILE A 274 9.89 -7.65 -13.45
N TYR A 275 9.18 -6.92 -12.61
CA TYR A 275 8.53 -5.66 -13.03
C TYR A 275 8.79 -4.46 -12.13
N LYS A 276 9.32 -4.66 -10.92
CA LYS A 276 9.66 -3.56 -9.99
C LYS A 276 10.79 -4.00 -9.06
N ASN A 277 11.65 -3.06 -8.70
CA ASN A 277 12.55 -3.19 -7.55
C ASN A 277 12.22 -2.10 -6.52
N SER A 278 12.51 -2.35 -5.25
CA SER A 278 12.46 -1.36 -4.18
C SER A 278 13.49 -1.69 -3.12
N SER A 279 13.65 -0.80 -2.14
CA SER A 279 14.30 -1.14 -0.88
C SER A 279 13.26 -1.39 0.21
N THR A 280 13.62 -2.13 1.24
CA THR A 280 12.85 -2.28 2.49
C THR A 280 13.85 -2.44 3.63
N TYR A 281 13.41 -2.27 4.86
CA TYR A 281 14.21 -2.63 6.03
C TYR A 281 13.86 -4.04 6.51
N TRP A 282 14.79 -4.72 7.16
CA TRP A 282 14.52 -5.99 7.85
C TRP A 282 13.42 -5.78 8.91
N GLU A 283 12.38 -6.63 8.87
CA GLU A 283 11.16 -6.53 9.69
C GLU A 283 10.43 -5.17 9.65
N GLY A 284 10.71 -4.33 8.66
CA GLY A 284 10.15 -2.98 8.59
C GLY A 284 10.75 -1.99 9.59
N ARG A 285 11.82 -2.36 10.30
CA ARG A 285 12.48 -1.54 11.32
C ARG A 285 13.59 -0.68 10.71
N SER A 286 13.45 0.64 10.75
CA SER A 286 14.34 1.59 10.04
C SER A 286 15.78 1.63 10.53
N ASP A 287 16.04 1.12 11.73
CA ASP A 287 17.36 0.98 12.35
C ASP A 287 18.11 -0.29 11.90
N MET A 288 17.43 -1.20 11.20
CA MET A 288 18.01 -2.43 10.68
C MET A 288 18.54 -2.29 9.25
N GLU A 289 19.19 -3.34 8.76
CA GLU A 289 19.77 -3.37 7.42
C GLU A 289 18.74 -3.14 6.30
N THR A 290 19.13 -2.36 5.30
CA THR A 290 18.36 -2.16 4.08
C THR A 290 18.50 -3.36 3.16
N LEU A 291 17.37 -3.97 2.81
CA LEU A 291 17.27 -5.06 1.85
C LEU A 291 16.82 -4.53 0.49
N GLN A 292 17.30 -5.16 -0.57
CA GLN A 292 16.78 -4.96 -1.91
C GLN A 292 15.63 -5.93 -2.16
N ARG A 293 14.43 -5.40 -2.44
CA ARG A 293 13.24 -6.18 -2.76
C ARG A 293 13.02 -6.18 -4.27
N ILE A 294 12.86 -7.37 -4.86
CA ILE A 294 12.54 -7.56 -6.27
C ILE A 294 11.11 -8.10 -6.36
N TYR A 295 10.26 -7.41 -7.12
CA TYR A 295 8.90 -7.86 -7.40
C TYR A 295 8.87 -8.59 -8.74
N GLY A 296 8.43 -9.84 -8.69
CA GLY A 296 8.16 -10.67 -9.86
C GLY A 296 6.73 -11.18 -9.84
N ILE A 297 6.21 -11.49 -11.02
CA ILE A 297 4.97 -12.23 -11.19
C ILE A 297 5.18 -13.38 -12.16
N SER A 298 4.44 -14.46 -11.96
CA SER A 298 4.52 -15.67 -12.77
C SER A 298 3.12 -16.21 -13.09
N PHE A 299 3.00 -16.90 -14.21
CA PHE A 299 1.76 -17.51 -14.71
C PHE A 299 2.03 -18.87 -15.37
N PRO A 300 1.03 -19.77 -15.41
CA PRO A 300 1.14 -21.08 -16.05
C PRO A 300 1.18 -21.01 -17.58
N ASP A 301 0.84 -19.87 -18.19
CA ASP A 301 0.98 -19.61 -19.62
C ASP A 301 1.24 -18.13 -19.94
N GLY A 302 1.65 -17.87 -21.20
CA GLY A 302 1.96 -16.52 -21.67
C GLY A 302 0.75 -15.66 -22.04
N LYS A 303 -0.46 -16.23 -22.21
CA LYS A 303 -1.66 -15.43 -22.46
C LYS A 303 -2.08 -14.68 -21.19
N MET A 304 -2.06 -15.37 -20.04
CA MET A 304 -2.34 -14.76 -18.74
C MET A 304 -1.33 -13.67 -18.39
N LEU A 305 -0.04 -13.86 -18.71
CA LEU A 305 0.95 -12.80 -18.51
C LEU A 305 0.63 -11.55 -19.37
N LYS A 306 0.26 -11.72 -20.64
CA LYS A 306 -0.12 -10.60 -21.51
C LYS A 306 -1.40 -9.90 -21.04
N GLU A 307 -2.36 -10.68 -20.57
CA GLU A 307 -3.59 -10.13 -20.00
C GLU A 307 -3.29 -9.31 -18.75
N TRP A 308 -2.47 -9.84 -17.83
CA TRP A 308 -1.98 -9.11 -16.67
C TRP A 308 -1.20 -7.85 -17.08
N GLU A 309 -0.32 -7.92 -18.09
CA GLU A 309 0.42 -6.75 -18.59
C GLU A 309 -0.52 -5.66 -19.08
N ARG A 310 -1.55 -6.02 -19.85
CA ARG A 310 -2.59 -5.09 -20.31
C ARG A 310 -3.31 -4.44 -19.12
N PHE A 311 -3.73 -5.23 -18.13
CA PHE A 311 -4.35 -4.70 -16.91
C PHE A 311 -3.42 -3.76 -16.13
N GLN A 312 -2.12 -4.06 -16.05
CA GLN A 312 -1.15 -3.17 -15.41
C GLN A 312 -0.94 -1.87 -16.20
N GLU A 313 -1.00 -1.91 -17.52
CA GLU A 313 -0.86 -0.73 -18.38
C GLU A 313 -2.10 0.17 -18.28
N GLU A 314 -3.30 -0.40 -18.26
CA GLU A 314 -4.55 0.31 -17.96
C GLU A 314 -4.52 0.94 -16.55
N ALA A 315 -4.06 0.19 -15.54
CA ALA A 315 -3.92 0.70 -14.17
C ALA A 315 -2.90 1.86 -14.08
N LYS A 316 -1.77 1.77 -14.78
CA LYS A 316 -0.77 2.86 -14.84
C LYS A 316 -1.31 4.13 -15.49
N ASN A 317 -2.17 4.00 -16.49
CA ASN A 317 -2.79 5.16 -17.14
C ASN A 317 -3.86 5.82 -16.27
N ARG A 318 -4.46 5.06 -15.35
CA ARG A 318 -5.44 5.56 -14.38
C ARG A 318 -4.83 6.10 -13.10
N ASP A 319 -3.55 5.82 -12.83
CA ASP A 319 -2.85 6.21 -11.61
C ASP A 319 -3.05 7.70 -11.27
N HIS A 320 -3.66 7.95 -10.11
CA HIS A 320 -3.99 9.31 -9.67
C HIS A 320 -2.76 10.23 -9.57
N ARG A 321 -1.55 9.69 -9.39
CA ARG A 321 -0.32 10.49 -9.32
C ARG A 321 0.08 11.04 -10.70
N LYS A 322 -0.15 10.23 -11.75
CA LYS A 322 0.08 10.65 -13.13
C LYS A 322 -0.99 11.67 -13.54
N ILE A 323 -2.27 11.30 -13.37
CA ILE A 323 -3.40 12.17 -13.75
C ILE A 323 -3.38 13.46 -12.93
N GLY A 324 -3.11 13.38 -11.63
CA GLY A 324 -3.05 14.53 -10.74
C GLY A 324 -1.97 15.53 -11.15
N LYS A 325 -0.84 15.05 -11.69
CA LYS A 325 0.18 15.92 -12.28
C LYS A 325 -0.27 16.47 -13.63
N ASP A 326 -0.77 15.63 -14.53
CA ASP A 326 -1.17 16.02 -15.89
C ASP A 326 -2.33 17.04 -15.88
N GLN A 327 -3.21 16.97 -14.88
CA GLN A 327 -4.34 17.89 -14.70
C GLN A 327 -4.06 19.04 -13.74
N GLU A 328 -2.85 19.11 -13.16
CA GLU A 328 -2.44 20.14 -12.19
C GLU A 328 -3.36 20.18 -10.96
N LEU A 329 -3.68 19.01 -10.40
CA LEU A 329 -4.52 18.89 -9.21
C LEU A 329 -3.71 19.04 -7.93
N PHE A 330 -2.53 18.42 -7.88
CA PHE A 330 -1.70 18.43 -6.68
C PHE A 330 -0.24 18.07 -6.97
N PHE A 331 0.63 18.37 -6.01
CA PHE A 331 2.01 17.87 -5.99
C PHE A 331 2.46 17.54 -4.56
N PHE A 332 3.59 16.85 -4.43
CA PHE A 332 4.26 16.56 -3.17
C PHE A 332 5.66 17.16 -3.18
N HIS A 333 6.16 17.55 -2.00
CA HIS A 333 7.50 18.12 -1.85
C HIS A 333 8.23 17.45 -0.69
N ASP A 334 9.54 17.24 -0.85
CA ASP A 334 10.40 16.58 0.14
C ASP A 334 10.52 17.34 1.49
N LEU A 335 10.11 18.61 1.56
CA LEU A 335 10.08 19.39 2.80
C LEU A 335 8.86 19.07 3.66
N SER A 336 7.83 18.42 3.08
CA SER A 336 6.70 17.87 3.83
C SER A 336 6.30 16.51 3.24
N PRO A 337 7.13 15.46 3.42
CA PRO A 337 6.87 14.14 2.86
C PRO A 337 5.52 13.60 3.36
N GLY A 338 4.70 13.11 2.44
CA GLY A 338 3.37 12.59 2.77
C GLY A 338 2.32 13.67 3.08
N SER A 339 2.63 14.95 2.88
CA SER A 339 1.67 16.05 2.94
C SER A 339 1.46 16.60 1.53
N CYS A 340 0.22 16.58 1.06
CA CYS A 340 -0.14 16.98 -0.29
C CYS A 340 -0.30 18.50 -0.39
N PHE A 341 0.23 19.10 -1.47
CA PHE A 341 -0.10 20.45 -1.89
C PHE A 341 -1.19 20.39 -2.96
N PHE A 342 -2.41 20.75 -2.59
CA PHE A 342 -3.49 20.91 -3.57
C PHE A 342 -3.34 22.23 -4.33
N LEU A 343 -3.28 22.14 -5.66
CA LEU A 343 -3.31 23.27 -6.58
C LEU A 343 -4.77 23.75 -6.76
N PRO A 344 -5.03 24.92 -7.36
CA PRO A 344 -6.39 25.48 -7.43
C PRO A 344 -7.46 24.51 -7.95
N ARG A 345 -7.14 23.71 -8.96
CA ARG A 345 -8.06 22.70 -9.53
C ARG A 345 -8.29 21.52 -8.60
N GLY A 346 -7.27 21.04 -7.89
CA GLY A 346 -7.45 19.98 -6.89
C GLY A 346 -8.17 20.49 -5.65
N ALA A 347 -7.92 21.73 -5.24
CA ALA A 347 -8.61 22.39 -4.14
C ALA A 347 -10.11 22.58 -4.43
N TYR A 348 -10.48 22.86 -5.69
CA TYR A 348 -11.88 22.87 -6.10
C TYR A 348 -12.56 21.51 -5.84
N ILE A 349 -11.97 20.41 -6.32
CA ILE A 349 -12.48 19.04 -6.08
C ILE A 349 -12.60 18.77 -4.58
N TYR A 350 -11.56 19.11 -3.82
CA TYR A 350 -11.52 18.94 -2.37
C TYR A 350 -12.68 19.63 -1.66
N ASN A 351 -12.88 20.92 -1.98
CA ASN A 351 -13.92 21.74 -1.38
C ASN A 351 -15.31 21.26 -1.80
N THR A 352 -15.50 20.90 -3.08
CA THR A 352 -16.78 20.39 -3.59
C THR A 352 -17.17 19.07 -2.90
N LEU A 353 -16.23 18.16 -2.64
CA LEU A 353 -16.50 16.93 -1.87
C LEU A 353 -16.84 17.22 -0.42
N THR A 354 -16.11 18.15 0.20
CA THR A 354 -16.35 18.55 1.59
C THR A 354 -17.74 19.19 1.73
N GLU A 355 -18.10 20.10 0.82
CA GLU A 355 -19.39 20.78 0.81
C GLU A 355 -20.54 19.79 0.57
N PHE A 356 -20.37 18.85 -0.35
CA PHE A 356 -21.35 17.78 -0.56
C PHE A 356 -21.67 17.05 0.75
N ILE A 357 -20.65 16.66 1.51
CA ILE A 357 -20.89 15.98 2.78
C ILE A 357 -21.49 16.90 3.85
N ARG A 358 -21.12 18.19 3.89
CA ARG A 358 -21.73 19.19 4.79
C ARG A 358 -23.22 19.40 4.51
N GLU A 359 -23.63 19.42 3.25
CA GLU A 359 -25.05 19.45 2.88
C GLU A 359 -25.79 18.24 3.45
N GLU A 360 -25.19 17.05 3.34
CA GLU A 360 -25.78 15.81 3.85
C GLU A 360 -25.76 15.71 5.39
N TYR A 361 -24.77 16.31 6.06
CA TYR A 361 -24.74 16.51 7.51
C TYR A 361 -25.92 17.34 7.99
N SER A 362 -26.15 18.48 7.33
CA SER A 362 -27.23 19.40 7.66
C SER A 362 -28.60 18.72 7.54
N ARG A 363 -28.82 17.94 6.46
CA ARG A 363 -30.05 17.16 6.26
C ARG A 363 -30.28 16.07 7.31
N ARG A 364 -29.22 15.57 7.94
CA ARG A 364 -29.26 14.46 8.91
C ARG A 364 -29.06 14.91 10.36
N GLY A 365 -29.09 16.22 10.62
CA GLY A 365 -28.98 16.77 11.97
C GLY A 365 -27.61 16.58 12.62
N PHE A 366 -26.53 16.50 11.83
CA PHE A 366 -25.17 16.59 12.34
C PHE A 366 -24.82 18.05 12.62
N GLN A 367 -24.10 18.29 13.72
CA GLN A 367 -23.58 19.60 14.09
C GLN A 367 -22.08 19.62 13.80
N GLU A 368 -21.66 20.43 12.83
CA GLU A 368 -20.24 20.60 12.53
C GLU A 368 -19.55 21.37 13.66
N VAL A 369 -18.43 20.84 14.13
CA VAL A 369 -17.60 21.41 15.20
C VAL A 369 -16.16 21.58 14.73
N ALA A 370 -15.43 22.48 15.39
CA ALA A 370 -14.01 22.66 15.20
C ALA A 370 -13.27 22.35 16.50
N SER A 371 -12.26 21.50 16.43
CA SER A 371 -11.45 21.08 17.58
C SER A 371 -9.96 21.39 17.36
N PRO A 372 -9.17 21.66 18.42
CA PRO A 372 -7.73 21.90 18.32
C PRO A 372 -6.97 20.80 17.55
N ASN A 373 -5.83 21.15 16.95
CA ASN A 373 -4.95 20.21 16.25
C ASN A 373 -3.85 19.63 17.15
N ILE A 374 -3.52 20.32 18.24
CA ILE A 374 -2.44 19.96 19.16
C ILE A 374 -3.04 19.76 20.53
N TYR A 375 -2.70 18.65 21.18
CA TYR A 375 -3.14 18.33 22.54
C TYR A 375 -1.96 17.86 23.38
N ASN A 376 -2.09 18.06 24.68
CA ASN A 376 -1.21 17.45 25.67
C ASN A 376 -1.37 15.91 25.64
N SER A 377 -0.26 15.19 25.79
CA SER A 377 -0.20 13.72 25.82
C SER A 377 -1.17 13.07 26.81
N LYS A 378 -1.47 13.75 27.92
CA LYS A 378 -2.47 13.34 28.92
C LYS A 378 -3.85 13.01 28.31
N LEU A 379 -4.26 13.71 27.24
CA LEU A 379 -5.51 13.40 26.53
C LEU A 379 -5.46 11.99 25.91
N TRP A 380 -4.34 11.67 25.26
CA TRP A 380 -4.15 10.40 24.58
C TRP A 380 -3.98 9.25 25.57
N GLU A 381 -3.32 9.51 26.71
CA GLU A 381 -3.24 8.56 27.83
C GLU A 381 -4.62 8.24 28.41
N THR A 382 -5.43 9.27 28.65
CA THR A 382 -6.82 9.15 29.12
C THR A 382 -7.64 8.32 28.13
N SER A 383 -7.51 8.60 26.84
CA SER A 383 -8.22 7.87 25.79
C SER A 383 -7.72 6.44 25.55
N GLY A 384 -6.48 6.12 25.93
CA GLY A 384 -5.83 4.82 25.71
C GLY A 384 -5.02 4.74 24.42
N HIS A 385 -5.12 5.75 23.57
CA HIS A 385 -4.40 5.82 22.31
C HIS A 385 -2.89 6.00 22.51
N TRP A 386 -2.43 6.57 23.62
CA TRP A 386 -1.00 6.69 23.87
C TRP A 386 -0.30 5.33 23.94
N GLN A 387 -0.93 4.36 24.62
CA GLN A 387 -0.37 3.02 24.82
C GLN A 387 -0.35 2.18 23.54
N HIS A 388 -1.25 2.45 22.60
CA HIS A 388 -1.44 1.65 21.39
C HIS A 388 -1.00 2.34 20.09
N TYR A 389 -0.86 3.66 20.09
CA TYR A 389 -0.73 4.46 18.87
C TYR A 389 0.37 5.54 18.92
N SER A 390 1.04 5.74 20.06
CA SER A 390 2.06 6.79 20.22
C SER A 390 3.19 6.73 19.19
N GLU A 391 3.63 5.54 18.79
CA GLU A 391 4.66 5.35 17.75
C GLU A 391 4.25 5.95 16.39
N ASN A 392 2.95 6.00 16.11
CA ASN A 392 2.36 6.55 14.90
C ASN A 392 1.88 8.01 15.06
N MET A 393 2.26 8.69 16.15
CA MET A 393 1.89 10.08 16.40
C MET A 393 3.09 11.01 16.20
N PHE A 394 2.82 12.23 15.73
CA PHE A 394 3.81 13.30 15.78
C PHE A 394 3.74 13.96 17.16
N SER A 395 4.73 13.69 18.00
CA SER A 395 4.87 14.28 19.33
C SER A 395 6.10 15.16 19.44
N PHE A 396 6.01 16.22 20.22
CA PHE A 396 7.10 17.15 20.49
C PHE A 396 7.03 17.67 21.94
N PRO A 397 8.18 17.93 22.58
CA PRO A 397 8.20 18.50 23.92
C PRO A 397 7.78 19.98 23.88
N VAL A 398 6.97 20.40 24.85
CA VAL A 398 6.64 21.81 25.11
C VAL A 398 6.78 22.02 26.62
N GLU A 399 7.77 22.81 27.01
CA GLU A 399 8.14 23.01 28.42
C GLU A 399 8.44 21.67 29.13
N GLN A 400 7.63 21.29 30.12
CA GLN A 400 7.76 20.05 30.90
C GLN A 400 6.83 18.93 30.41
N ASP A 401 5.94 19.23 29.46
CA ASP A 401 4.93 18.28 28.97
C ASP A 401 5.24 17.85 27.53
N ILE A 402 4.70 16.70 27.14
CA ILE A 402 4.72 16.24 25.75
C ILE A 402 3.39 16.60 25.11
N PHE A 403 3.44 17.26 23.96
CA PHE A 403 2.28 17.53 23.11
C PHE A 403 2.35 16.68 21.85
N ALA A 404 1.19 16.43 21.25
CA ALA A 404 1.12 15.71 19.99
C ALA A 404 0.05 16.31 19.07
N LEU A 405 0.31 16.23 17.77
CA LEU A 405 -0.70 16.46 16.75
C LEU A 405 -1.76 15.36 16.83
N LYS A 406 -3.04 15.72 16.70
CA LYS A 406 -4.13 14.74 16.78
C LYS A 406 -4.05 13.72 15.63
N PRO A 407 -4.08 12.41 15.91
CA PRO A 407 -4.20 11.37 14.89
C PRO A 407 -5.65 11.00 14.56
N MET A 408 -6.61 11.50 15.37
CA MET A 408 -8.05 11.28 15.29
C MET A 408 -8.81 12.36 16.09
N ASN A 409 -10.11 12.57 15.82
CA ASN A 409 -10.89 13.62 16.48
C ASN A 409 -11.61 13.15 17.75
N CYS A 410 -11.82 11.84 17.93
CA CYS A 410 -12.71 11.28 18.96
C CYS A 410 -12.45 11.77 20.39
N PRO A 411 -11.19 11.81 20.89
CA PRO A 411 -10.89 12.32 22.23
C PRO A 411 -11.27 13.79 22.42
N GLY A 412 -11.10 14.62 21.38
CA GLY A 412 -11.54 16.02 21.40
C GLY A 412 -13.07 16.13 21.51
N HIS A 413 -13.80 15.30 20.78
CA HIS A 413 -15.27 15.28 20.85
C HIS A 413 -15.80 14.79 22.19
N CYS A 414 -15.08 13.89 22.87
CA CYS A 414 -15.37 13.50 24.25
C CYS A 414 -15.30 14.70 25.21
N LEU A 415 -14.27 15.55 25.07
CA LEU A 415 -14.16 16.79 25.85
C LEU A 415 -15.33 17.76 25.57
N MET A 416 -15.77 17.86 24.31
CA MET A 416 -16.92 18.69 23.93
C MET A 416 -18.24 18.14 24.50
N PHE A 417 -18.40 16.82 24.53
CA PHE A 417 -19.53 16.19 25.19
C PHE A 417 -19.55 16.53 26.69
N SER A 418 -18.41 16.35 27.37
CA SER A 418 -18.27 16.55 28.83
C SER A 418 -18.24 18.02 29.26
N HIS A 419 -18.19 18.98 28.33
CA HIS A 419 -18.10 20.40 28.65
C HIS A 419 -19.27 20.90 29.51
N ARG A 420 -20.46 20.28 29.38
CA ARG A 420 -21.63 20.57 30.21
C ARG A 420 -22.44 19.30 30.50
N PRO A 421 -23.26 19.28 31.57
CA PRO A 421 -24.21 18.20 31.81
C PRO A 421 -25.14 17.98 30.61
N ARG A 422 -25.43 16.70 30.34
CA ARG A 422 -26.28 16.25 29.23
C ARG A 422 -27.53 15.57 29.77
N SER A 423 -28.67 15.83 29.12
CA SER A 423 -29.90 15.10 29.36
C SER A 423 -30.12 14.05 28.27
N TRP A 424 -30.79 12.95 28.59
CA TRP A 424 -31.18 11.91 27.63
C TRP A 424 -31.98 12.49 26.45
N ARG A 425 -32.70 13.62 26.65
CA ARG A 425 -33.48 14.32 25.62
C ARG A 425 -32.62 14.96 24.53
N GLU A 426 -31.33 15.21 24.80
CA GLU A 426 -30.38 15.73 23.81
C GLU A 426 -29.79 14.63 22.92
N LEU A 427 -29.99 13.36 23.30
CA LEU A 427 -29.48 12.22 22.54
C LEU A 427 -30.50 11.75 21.50
N PRO A 428 -30.08 11.43 20.27
CA PRO A 428 -28.68 11.31 19.83
C PRO A 428 -28.01 12.66 19.50
N LEU A 429 -26.82 12.90 20.07
CA LEU A 429 -25.99 14.06 19.77
C LEU A 429 -24.97 13.68 18.69
N ARG A 430 -25.02 14.36 17.53
CA ARG A 430 -24.19 14.05 16.36
C ARG A 430 -23.18 15.16 16.11
N LEU A 431 -21.91 14.93 16.40
CA LEU A 431 -20.83 15.88 16.16
C LEU A 431 -20.04 15.48 14.91
N ALA A 432 -19.93 16.37 13.92
CA ALA A 432 -19.13 16.16 12.72
C ALA A 432 -17.91 17.10 12.70
N ASP A 433 -16.78 16.66 12.19
CA ASP A 433 -15.53 17.44 12.23
C ASP A 433 -14.64 17.09 11.02
N PHE A 434 -14.42 18.08 10.16
CA PHE A 434 -13.44 18.01 9.07
C PHE A 434 -12.03 18.40 9.53
N GLY A 435 -11.69 18.19 10.80
CA GLY A 435 -10.44 18.58 11.41
C GLY A 435 -9.23 17.92 10.75
N VAL A 436 -8.10 18.63 10.75
CA VAL A 436 -6.85 18.11 10.18
C VAL A 436 -6.22 17.09 11.12
N LEU A 437 -5.97 15.91 10.59
CA LEU A 437 -5.36 14.79 11.30
C LEU A 437 -3.95 14.53 10.79
N HIS A 438 -3.10 14.07 11.70
CA HIS A 438 -1.71 13.71 11.41
C HIS A 438 -1.35 12.33 11.93
N ARG A 439 -0.80 11.47 11.08
CA ARG A 439 -0.27 10.15 11.43
C ARG A 439 1.17 10.03 10.94
N ASN A 440 2.08 9.61 11.81
CA ASN A 440 3.49 9.43 11.50
C ASN A 440 3.74 8.13 10.71
N GLU A 441 3.15 8.05 9.52
CA GLU A 441 3.34 6.93 8.60
C GLU A 441 4.81 6.82 8.18
N LEU A 442 5.31 5.59 8.08
CA LEU A 442 6.66 5.31 7.63
C LEU A 442 6.85 5.84 6.19
N SER A 443 7.95 6.54 5.94
CA SER A 443 8.21 7.21 4.66
C SER A 443 8.12 6.27 3.45
N GLY A 444 8.58 5.02 3.59
CA GLY A 444 8.52 3.99 2.54
C GLY A 444 7.10 3.48 2.22
N THR A 445 6.11 3.80 3.05
CA THR A 445 4.70 3.40 2.85
C THR A 445 3.85 4.48 2.20
N LEU A 446 4.35 5.72 2.13
CA LEU A 446 3.63 6.85 1.54
C LEU A 446 3.40 6.61 0.04
N THR A 447 2.18 6.85 -0.42
CA THR A 447 1.81 6.61 -1.83
C THR A 447 0.75 7.60 -2.30
N GLY A 448 1.22 8.67 -2.95
CA GLY A 448 0.35 9.72 -3.49
C GLY A 448 -0.67 10.18 -2.45
N LEU A 449 -1.93 10.24 -2.85
CA LEU A 449 -3.06 10.61 -1.97
C LEU A 449 -3.66 9.42 -1.19
N THR A 450 -3.34 8.18 -1.56
CA THR A 450 -3.92 6.98 -0.92
C THR A 450 -3.38 6.69 0.48
N ARG A 451 -2.14 7.12 0.78
CA ARG A 451 -1.51 7.01 2.11
C ARG A 451 -0.61 8.21 2.36
N VAL A 452 -1.05 9.07 3.27
CA VAL A 452 -0.50 10.40 3.58
C VAL A 452 -0.31 10.55 5.09
N ARG A 453 0.55 11.48 5.49
CA ARG A 453 0.78 11.85 6.90
C ARG A 453 -0.22 12.89 7.39
N ARG A 454 -0.64 13.80 6.53
CA ARG A 454 -1.68 14.80 6.78
C ARG A 454 -2.93 14.46 5.98
N PHE A 455 -4.08 14.43 6.62
CA PHE A 455 -5.36 14.21 5.97
C PHE A 455 -6.51 14.91 6.70
N GLN A 456 -7.64 15.12 6.02
CA GLN A 456 -8.91 15.43 6.70
C GLN A 456 -9.90 14.33 6.34
N GLN A 457 -10.70 13.94 7.32
CA GLN A 457 -11.70 12.91 7.19
C GLN A 457 -13.07 13.56 7.40
N ASP A 458 -14.10 12.99 6.78
CA ASP A 458 -15.49 13.29 7.09
C ASP A 458 -15.92 12.62 8.40
N ASP A 459 -15.15 12.89 9.45
CA ASP A 459 -15.24 12.22 10.73
C ASP A 459 -16.46 12.71 11.50
N ALA A 460 -17.19 11.79 12.10
CA ALA A 460 -18.29 12.14 12.99
C ALA A 460 -18.46 11.14 14.12
N HIS A 461 -18.91 11.65 15.26
CA HIS A 461 -19.16 10.90 16.48
C HIS A 461 -20.60 11.13 16.93
N ILE A 462 -21.37 10.05 16.99
CA ILE A 462 -22.75 10.07 17.47
C ILE A 462 -22.76 9.53 18.89
N PHE A 463 -23.14 10.37 19.85
CA PHE A 463 -23.39 9.98 21.23
C PHE A 463 -24.87 9.60 21.34
N CYS A 464 -25.17 8.35 21.66
CA CYS A 464 -26.52 7.84 21.73
C CYS A 464 -26.72 6.92 22.94
N THR A 465 -27.96 6.57 23.23
CA THR A 465 -28.29 5.55 24.23
C THR A 465 -28.21 4.14 23.62
N MET A 466 -28.15 3.10 24.46
CA MET A 466 -28.04 1.70 23.98
C MET A 466 -29.21 1.26 23.08
N ASP A 467 -30.41 1.78 23.34
CA ASP A 467 -31.63 1.54 22.57
C ASP A 467 -31.66 2.29 21.23
N GLN A 468 -30.88 3.35 21.09
CA GLN A 468 -30.81 4.15 19.86
C GLN A 468 -29.82 3.58 18.83
N ILE A 469 -28.95 2.64 19.20
CA ILE A 469 -27.85 2.11 18.35
C ILE A 469 -28.36 1.63 16.99
N GLU A 470 -29.39 0.78 16.96
CA GLU A 470 -29.92 0.22 15.70
C GLU A 470 -30.47 1.33 14.78
N SER A 471 -31.21 2.30 15.35
CA SER A 471 -31.77 3.42 14.58
C SER A 471 -30.69 4.33 13.99
N GLU A 472 -29.63 4.63 14.76
CA GLU A 472 -28.52 5.46 14.28
C GLU A 472 -27.64 4.70 13.27
N MET A 473 -27.46 3.39 13.45
CA MET A 473 -26.75 2.55 12.49
C MET A 473 -27.45 2.52 11.14
N LYS A 474 -28.78 2.36 11.14
CA LYS A 474 -29.59 2.45 9.92
C LYS A 474 -29.43 3.81 9.25
N GLY A 475 -29.48 4.90 10.01
CA GLY A 475 -29.23 6.25 9.50
C GLY A 475 -27.84 6.41 8.87
N CYS A 476 -26.80 5.79 9.45
CA CYS A 476 -25.46 5.78 8.88
C CYS A 476 -25.36 4.96 7.58
N LEU A 477 -25.99 3.79 7.51
CA LEU A 477 -26.02 2.94 6.31
C LEU A 477 -26.82 3.60 5.17
N ASP A 478 -27.93 4.26 5.48
CA ASP A 478 -28.69 5.06 4.52
C ASP A 478 -27.88 6.26 4.01
N PHE A 479 -27.09 6.88 4.89
CA PHE A 479 -26.20 7.95 4.47
C PHE A 479 -25.11 7.42 3.53
N LEU A 480 -24.48 6.29 3.86
CA LEU A 480 -23.49 5.63 3.01
C LEU A 480 -24.03 5.38 1.60
N ARG A 481 -25.21 4.74 1.50
CA ARG A 481 -25.88 4.44 0.23
C ARG A 481 -26.09 5.71 -0.60
N CYS A 482 -26.68 6.74 0.01
CA CYS A 482 -26.93 8.01 -0.65
C CYS A 482 -25.66 8.63 -1.26
N VAL A 483 -24.54 8.58 -0.54
CA VAL A 483 -23.26 9.14 -1.02
C VAL A 483 -22.66 8.28 -2.13
N TYR A 484 -22.66 6.96 -1.97
CA TYR A 484 -22.01 6.06 -2.93
C TYR A 484 -22.80 5.93 -4.23
N ASP A 485 -24.13 6.05 -4.19
CA ASP A 485 -24.99 6.09 -5.37
C ASP A 485 -24.67 7.29 -6.27
N VAL A 486 -24.38 8.45 -5.68
CA VAL A 486 -23.97 9.67 -6.43
C VAL A 486 -22.70 9.40 -7.24
N PHE A 487 -21.73 8.69 -6.68
CA PHE A 487 -20.50 8.33 -7.38
C PHE A 487 -20.66 7.12 -8.32
N GLY A 488 -21.69 6.30 -8.09
CA GLY A 488 -21.91 5.03 -8.78
C GLY A 488 -21.03 3.90 -8.28
N PHE A 489 -20.62 3.92 -7.01
CA PHE A 489 -19.80 2.86 -6.43
C PHE A 489 -20.64 1.68 -5.94
N SER A 490 -20.21 0.47 -6.29
CA SER A 490 -20.63 -0.74 -5.60
C SER A 490 -19.76 -0.98 -4.36
N PHE A 491 -20.35 -1.46 -3.27
CA PHE A 491 -19.66 -1.72 -2.01
C PHE A 491 -19.94 -3.12 -1.47
N GLN A 492 -19.04 -3.62 -0.62
CA GLN A 492 -19.21 -4.84 0.17
C GLN A 492 -19.11 -4.52 1.65
N LEU A 493 -20.04 -5.08 2.42
CA LEU A 493 -20.14 -4.90 3.87
C LEU A 493 -19.50 -6.09 4.58
N HIS A 494 -18.65 -5.80 5.55
CA HIS A 494 -18.04 -6.80 6.42
C HIS A 494 -18.35 -6.48 7.89
N LEU A 495 -18.88 -7.46 8.63
CA LEU A 495 -19.07 -7.37 10.07
C LEU A 495 -17.82 -7.89 10.77
N SER A 496 -17.05 -6.99 11.35
CA SER A 496 -15.80 -7.29 12.05
C SER A 496 -16.06 -7.43 13.55
N THR A 497 -15.96 -8.66 14.06
CA THR A 497 -16.32 -9.05 15.43
C THR A 497 -15.13 -9.03 16.40
N ARG A 498 -15.40 -9.24 17.68
CA ARG A 498 -14.45 -9.14 18.80
C ARG A 498 -13.09 -9.81 18.52
N PRO A 499 -11.97 -9.06 18.60
CA PRO A 499 -10.62 -9.62 18.47
C PRO A 499 -10.20 -10.40 19.73
N GLU A 500 -9.10 -11.15 19.66
CA GLU A 500 -8.53 -11.87 20.82
C GLU A 500 -8.17 -10.92 21.98
N LYS A 501 -7.69 -9.72 21.65
CA LYS A 501 -7.37 -8.65 22.62
C LYS A 501 -8.45 -7.58 22.58
N PHE A 502 -9.44 -7.67 23.47
CA PHE A 502 -10.55 -6.71 23.56
C PHE A 502 -10.67 -6.12 24.98
N LEU A 503 -11.34 -4.98 25.07
CA LEU A 503 -11.69 -4.32 26.34
C LEU A 503 -13.21 -4.33 26.59
N GLY A 504 -13.61 -4.40 27.86
CA GLY A 504 -15.01 -4.34 28.29
C GLY A 504 -15.67 -5.70 28.46
N ASP A 505 -16.95 -5.68 28.85
CA ASP A 505 -17.70 -6.88 29.21
C ASP A 505 -18.15 -7.67 27.99
N ILE A 506 -17.99 -9.00 28.04
CA ILE A 506 -18.40 -9.93 26.97
C ILE A 506 -19.89 -9.80 26.65
N ALA A 507 -20.73 -9.54 27.66
CA ALA A 507 -22.17 -9.36 27.46
C ALA A 507 -22.50 -8.14 26.58
N VAL A 508 -21.79 -7.02 26.80
CA VAL A 508 -21.95 -5.79 25.99
C VAL A 508 -21.50 -6.04 24.56
N TRP A 509 -20.37 -6.74 24.39
CA TRP A 509 -19.89 -7.15 23.07
C TRP A 509 -20.88 -8.02 22.30
N ASN A 510 -21.41 -9.06 22.94
CA ASN A 510 -22.38 -9.95 22.30
C ASN A 510 -23.66 -9.19 21.90
N GLN A 511 -24.11 -8.25 22.74
CA GLN A 511 -25.25 -7.38 22.42
C GLN A 511 -24.95 -6.46 21.23
N ALA A 512 -23.78 -5.81 21.23
CA ALA A 512 -23.36 -4.89 20.18
C ALA A 512 -23.20 -5.59 18.82
N GLU A 513 -22.57 -6.77 18.81
CA GLU A 513 -22.43 -7.61 17.60
C GLU A 513 -23.80 -8.00 17.05
N LYS A 514 -24.74 -8.38 17.94
CA LYS A 514 -26.10 -8.72 17.54
C LYS A 514 -26.86 -7.52 16.96
N GLN A 515 -26.74 -6.35 17.55
CA GLN A 515 -27.37 -5.12 17.04
C GLN A 515 -26.81 -4.72 15.66
N LEU A 516 -25.50 -4.85 15.45
CA LEU A 516 -24.89 -4.61 14.13
C LEU A 516 -25.35 -5.63 13.09
N GLU A 517 -25.41 -6.91 13.47
CA GLU A 517 -25.95 -7.98 12.61
C GLU A 517 -27.40 -7.70 12.21
N ASN A 518 -28.25 -7.33 13.16
CA ASN A 518 -29.65 -6.97 12.90
C ASN A 518 -29.74 -5.78 11.94
N SER A 519 -28.94 -4.73 12.17
CA SER A 519 -28.91 -3.52 11.33
C SER A 519 -28.50 -3.83 9.89
N LEU A 520 -27.51 -4.72 9.70
CA LEU A 520 -27.08 -5.20 8.39
C LEU A 520 -28.16 -6.03 7.69
N ASN A 521 -28.82 -6.92 8.42
CA ASN A 521 -29.90 -7.75 7.89
C ASN A 521 -31.11 -6.91 7.45
N GLU A 522 -31.47 -5.89 8.22
CA GLU A 522 -32.56 -4.97 7.87
C GLU A 522 -32.20 -4.06 6.68
N PHE A 523 -30.92 -3.68 6.54
CA PHE A 523 -30.45 -2.89 5.41
C PHE A 523 -30.62 -3.61 4.07
N GLY A 524 -30.61 -4.95 4.07
CA GLY A 524 -30.99 -5.79 2.94
C GLY A 524 -29.88 -6.02 1.89
N GLU A 525 -28.68 -5.49 2.10
CA GLU A 525 -27.52 -5.74 1.25
C GLU A 525 -26.71 -6.96 1.74
N PRO A 526 -26.10 -7.75 0.83
CA PRO A 526 -25.24 -8.86 1.22
C PRO A 526 -24.03 -8.41 2.04
N TRP A 527 -23.78 -9.09 3.15
CA TRP A 527 -22.63 -8.85 4.02
C TRP A 527 -21.89 -10.15 4.36
N LYS A 528 -20.62 -10.02 4.75
CA LYS A 528 -19.76 -11.14 5.16
C LYS A 528 -19.27 -10.95 6.59
N LEU A 529 -19.09 -12.05 7.32
CA LEU A 529 -18.46 -12.02 8.63
C LEU A 529 -16.94 -11.94 8.48
N ASN A 530 -16.28 -11.10 9.27
CA ASN A 530 -14.83 -10.99 9.37
C ASN A 530 -14.38 -11.22 10.83
N PRO A 531 -14.31 -12.50 11.27
CA PRO A 531 -14.09 -12.82 12.68
C PRO A 531 -12.77 -12.28 13.22
N GLY A 532 -12.83 -11.58 14.36
CA GLY A 532 -11.65 -11.14 15.08
C GLY A 532 -10.96 -9.88 14.55
N ASP A 533 -11.54 -9.20 13.54
CA ASP A 533 -11.00 -7.96 12.98
C ASP A 533 -11.61 -6.69 13.59
N GLY A 534 -12.47 -6.81 14.62
CA GLY A 534 -13.05 -5.67 15.33
C GLY A 534 -11.99 -4.78 16.00
N ALA A 535 -12.34 -3.52 16.28
CA ALA A 535 -11.45 -2.65 17.06
C ALA A 535 -11.37 -3.14 18.51
N PHE A 536 -10.31 -2.84 19.25
CA PHE A 536 -10.17 -3.32 20.64
C PHE A 536 -11.27 -2.78 21.59
N TYR A 537 -11.99 -1.74 21.18
CA TYR A 537 -13.03 -1.05 21.96
C TYR A 537 -14.48 -1.34 21.50
N GLY A 538 -14.66 -2.05 20.38
CA GLY A 538 -15.98 -2.44 19.91
C GLY A 538 -16.01 -3.01 18.49
N PRO A 539 -17.13 -3.63 18.09
CA PRO A 539 -17.29 -4.18 16.75
C PRO A 539 -17.50 -3.07 15.71
N LYS A 540 -17.19 -3.37 14.44
CA LYS A 540 -17.31 -2.41 13.33
C LYS A 540 -17.89 -3.03 12.08
N ILE A 541 -18.54 -2.18 11.28
CA ILE A 541 -18.90 -2.48 9.91
C ILE A 541 -17.84 -1.83 9.02
N ASP A 542 -17.10 -2.67 8.32
CA ASP A 542 -16.12 -2.25 7.32
C ASP A 542 -16.75 -2.25 5.94
N ILE A 543 -16.65 -1.10 5.27
CA ILE A 543 -17.20 -0.93 3.93
C ILE A 543 -16.04 -0.82 2.95
N THR A 544 -16.00 -1.77 2.02
CA THR A 544 -15.02 -1.79 0.94
C THR A 544 -15.68 -1.41 -0.37
N ILE A 545 -15.09 -0.46 -1.09
CA ILE A 545 -15.57 -0.03 -2.41
C ILE A 545 -14.73 -0.68 -3.50
N LYS A 546 -15.38 -1.10 -4.58
CA LYS A 546 -14.71 -1.61 -5.77
C LYS A 546 -14.50 -0.47 -6.77
N ASP A 547 -13.26 -0.18 -7.12
CA ASP A 547 -12.94 0.81 -8.15
C ASP A 547 -13.17 0.27 -9.58
N ALA A 548 -13.11 1.14 -10.59
CA ALA A 548 -13.30 0.79 -11.99
C ALA A 548 -12.31 -0.25 -12.56
N ILE A 549 -11.19 -0.52 -11.87
CA ILE A 549 -10.22 -1.56 -12.26
C ILE A 549 -10.29 -2.80 -11.35
N GLY A 550 -11.31 -2.88 -10.51
CA GLY A 550 -11.65 -4.06 -9.72
C GLY A 550 -10.90 -4.19 -8.39
N ARG A 551 -10.18 -3.15 -7.94
CA ARG A 551 -9.53 -3.18 -6.62
C ARG A 551 -10.51 -2.76 -5.53
N TYR A 552 -10.40 -3.40 -4.38
CA TYR A 552 -11.16 -3.05 -3.19
C TYR A 552 -10.38 -2.05 -2.32
N HIS A 553 -11.05 -0.98 -1.92
CA HIS A 553 -10.53 0.02 -0.99
C HIS A 553 -11.45 0.14 0.22
N GLN A 554 -10.93 -0.05 1.42
CA GLN A 554 -11.66 0.29 2.63
C GLN A 554 -11.66 1.81 2.81
N CYS A 555 -12.84 2.42 2.73
CA CYS A 555 -13.01 3.88 2.77
C CYS A 555 -13.92 4.29 3.92
N ALA A 556 -15.15 3.76 3.93
CA ALA A 556 -16.09 3.99 5.01
C ALA A 556 -15.94 2.95 6.12
N THR A 557 -16.28 3.39 7.32
CA THR A 557 -16.32 2.55 8.51
C THR A 557 -17.38 3.11 9.46
N ILE A 558 -18.10 2.22 10.13
CA ILE A 558 -19.01 2.58 11.22
C ILE A 558 -18.64 1.68 12.40
N GLN A 559 -18.20 2.27 13.51
CA GLN A 559 -17.60 1.54 14.63
C GLN A 559 -18.30 1.92 15.93
N LEU A 560 -18.62 0.93 16.74
CA LEU A 560 -19.14 1.15 18.09
C LEU A 560 -17.98 1.28 19.08
N ASP A 561 -18.10 2.20 20.03
CA ASP A 561 -17.15 2.38 21.11
C ASP A 561 -17.86 2.56 22.45
N PHE A 562 -17.59 1.59 23.33
CA PHE A 562 -18.07 1.54 24.70
C PHE A 562 -16.99 1.95 25.71
N GLN A 563 -15.74 2.08 25.28
CA GLN A 563 -14.57 2.33 26.14
C GLN A 563 -14.30 3.82 26.35
N LEU A 564 -14.36 4.65 25.29
CA LEU A 564 -14.15 6.08 25.43
C LEU A 564 -15.12 6.74 26.41
N PRO A 565 -16.44 6.43 26.41
CA PRO A 565 -17.37 6.91 27.43
C PRO A 565 -16.94 6.58 28.86
N ILE A 566 -16.39 5.39 29.10
CA ILE A 566 -15.91 4.97 30.42
C ILE A 566 -14.63 5.73 30.78
N ARG A 567 -13.67 5.78 29.87
CA ARG A 567 -12.35 6.42 30.09
C ARG A 567 -12.44 7.92 30.33
N PHE A 568 -13.37 8.60 29.68
CA PHE A 568 -13.65 10.03 29.88
C PHE A 568 -14.73 10.30 30.94
N ASN A 569 -15.29 9.27 31.56
CA ASN A 569 -16.40 9.36 32.51
C ASN A 569 -17.57 10.20 31.95
N LEU A 570 -17.94 9.96 30.69
CA LEU A 570 -19.03 10.64 30.02
C LEU A 570 -20.36 10.16 30.60
N THR A 571 -21.25 11.11 30.94
CA THR A 571 -22.57 10.79 31.48
C THR A 571 -23.66 11.69 30.92
N TYR A 572 -24.86 11.15 30.77
CA TYR A 572 -26.12 11.87 30.56
C TYR A 572 -27.11 11.41 31.64
N ASP A 573 -27.74 12.32 32.38
CA ASP A 573 -28.69 11.97 33.46
C ASP A 573 -28.26 10.81 34.40
N LYS A 574 -26.94 10.66 34.63
CA LYS A 574 -26.22 9.60 35.39
C LYS A 574 -25.96 8.27 34.67
N ASP A 575 -26.49 8.06 33.47
CA ASP A 575 -26.16 6.93 32.60
C ASP A 575 -25.02 7.28 31.62
N ARG A 576 -24.45 6.27 30.95
CA ARG A 576 -23.33 6.44 30.01
C ARG A 576 -23.78 6.33 28.56
N PRO A 577 -23.34 7.24 27.67
CA PRO A 577 -23.63 7.14 26.24
C PRO A 577 -22.77 6.06 25.59
N VAL A 578 -23.19 5.63 24.41
CA VAL A 578 -22.38 4.88 23.44
C VAL A 578 -21.95 5.82 22.33
N ILE A 579 -20.74 5.64 21.82
CA ILE A 579 -20.23 6.43 20.70
C ILE A 579 -20.27 5.57 19.44
N ILE A 580 -20.85 6.12 18.37
CA ILE A 580 -20.72 5.58 17.01
C ILE A 580 -19.73 6.47 16.27
N HIS A 581 -18.56 5.91 15.96
CA HIS A 581 -17.56 6.54 15.10
C HIS A 581 -17.92 6.24 13.66
N ARG A 582 -17.87 7.26 12.80
CA ARG A 582 -18.10 7.01 11.38
C ARG A 582 -17.32 7.93 10.46
N ALA A 583 -17.08 7.39 9.27
CA ALA A 583 -16.63 8.13 8.10
C ALA A 583 -17.28 7.48 6.87
N ILE A 584 -17.72 8.27 5.89
CA ILE A 584 -18.41 7.82 4.68
C ILE A 584 -17.48 7.92 3.47
N LEU A 585 -16.82 9.06 3.30
CA LEU A 585 -15.75 9.18 2.32
C LEU A 585 -14.46 8.51 2.82
N GLY A 586 -14.22 8.56 4.13
CA GLY A 586 -12.89 8.36 4.67
C GLY A 586 -12.08 9.65 4.54
N SER A 587 -10.77 9.57 4.30
CA SER A 587 -10.02 10.80 4.03
C SER A 587 -10.38 11.39 2.67
N VAL A 588 -10.56 12.71 2.62
CA VAL A 588 -10.86 13.43 1.37
C VAL A 588 -9.72 13.21 0.36
N GLU A 589 -8.47 13.17 0.82
CA GLU A 589 -7.31 12.83 0.01
C GLU A 589 -7.46 11.47 -0.66
N ARG A 590 -7.74 10.41 0.11
CA ARG A 590 -7.89 9.05 -0.41
C ARG A 590 -9.07 8.98 -1.38
N MET A 591 -10.19 9.63 -1.06
CA MET A 591 -11.35 9.66 -1.93
C MET A 591 -11.04 10.34 -3.27
N ILE A 592 -10.31 11.46 -3.28
CA ILE A 592 -9.86 12.10 -4.53
C ILE A 592 -9.00 11.13 -5.35
N ALA A 593 -8.10 10.37 -4.72
CA ALA A 593 -7.28 9.38 -5.40
C ALA A 593 -8.15 8.32 -6.10
N ILE A 594 -9.12 7.77 -5.38
CA ILE A 594 -10.01 6.71 -5.87
C ILE A 594 -10.91 7.25 -6.99
N LEU A 595 -11.48 8.45 -6.84
CA LEU A 595 -12.32 9.07 -7.86
C LEU A 595 -11.51 9.41 -9.13
N THR A 596 -10.27 9.88 -8.97
CA THR A 596 -9.36 10.15 -10.10
C THR A 596 -9.13 8.88 -10.92
N GLU A 597 -8.85 7.77 -10.25
CA GLU A 597 -8.60 6.45 -10.87
C GLU A 597 -9.89 5.84 -11.47
N ASN A 598 -11.01 5.98 -10.77
CA ASN A 598 -12.31 5.49 -11.19
C ASN A 598 -12.78 6.15 -12.49
N TYR A 599 -12.74 7.49 -12.54
CA TYR A 599 -13.12 8.26 -13.70
C TYR A 599 -12.01 8.39 -14.75
N ALA A 600 -10.81 7.86 -14.49
CA ALA A 600 -9.63 8.05 -15.35
C ALA A 600 -9.38 9.54 -15.69
N GLY A 601 -9.59 10.42 -14.70
CA GLY A 601 -9.49 11.88 -14.87
C GLY A 601 -10.65 12.54 -15.64
N LYS A 602 -11.67 11.80 -16.07
CA LYS A 602 -12.89 12.34 -16.70
C LYS A 602 -13.96 12.68 -15.65
N TRP A 603 -13.73 13.74 -14.90
CA TRP A 603 -14.61 14.15 -13.79
C TRP A 603 -16.05 14.44 -14.22
N PRO A 604 -17.08 14.02 -13.45
CA PRO A 604 -18.46 14.42 -13.70
C PRO A 604 -18.61 15.94 -13.52
N LEU A 605 -19.58 16.55 -14.22
CA LEU A 605 -19.72 18.00 -14.31
C LEU A 605 -19.64 18.70 -12.95
N TRP A 606 -20.39 18.21 -11.96
CA TRP A 606 -20.47 18.85 -10.65
C TRP A 606 -19.16 18.85 -9.86
N LEU A 607 -18.26 17.90 -10.14
CA LEU A 607 -16.97 17.76 -9.45
C LEU A 607 -15.78 18.28 -10.29
N SER A 608 -15.97 18.41 -11.60
CA SER A 608 -14.90 18.76 -12.54
C SER A 608 -14.36 20.17 -12.28
N PRO A 609 -13.02 20.33 -12.17
CA PRO A 609 -12.41 21.66 -12.11
C PRO A 609 -12.27 22.33 -13.49
N ARG A 610 -12.77 21.68 -14.55
CA ARG A 610 -12.73 22.12 -15.95
C ARG A 610 -14.10 21.91 -16.58
N GLN A 611 -15.08 22.71 -16.15
CA GLN A 611 -16.48 22.50 -16.57
C GLN A 611 -16.72 23.06 -17.97
N VAL A 612 -16.25 24.28 -18.22
CA VAL A 612 -16.55 25.00 -19.46
C VAL A 612 -15.29 25.62 -20.06
N MET A 613 -15.06 25.44 -21.36
CA MET A 613 -14.01 26.12 -22.12
C MET A 613 -14.61 26.97 -23.23
N LEU A 614 -14.35 28.27 -23.23
CA LEU A 614 -14.75 29.20 -24.28
C LEU A 614 -13.66 29.29 -25.34
N VAL A 615 -14.03 29.09 -26.61
CA VAL A 615 -13.09 29.11 -27.74
C VAL A 615 -13.58 30.11 -28.81
N PRO A 616 -13.00 31.31 -28.90
CA PRO A 616 -13.30 32.23 -29.99
C PRO A 616 -12.73 31.75 -31.31
N VAL A 617 -13.49 31.94 -32.40
CA VAL A 617 -13.08 31.56 -33.77
C VAL A 617 -11.95 32.44 -34.30
N ASN A 618 -11.89 33.70 -33.88
CA ASN A 618 -10.87 34.67 -34.27
C ASN A 618 -10.62 35.70 -33.15
N PRO A 619 -9.57 36.53 -33.25
CA PRO A 619 -9.25 37.52 -32.21
C PRO A 619 -10.31 38.60 -31.97
N SER A 620 -11.16 38.94 -32.96
CA SER A 620 -12.21 39.96 -32.78
C SER A 620 -13.31 39.53 -31.80
N LEU A 621 -13.38 38.25 -31.48
CA LEU A 621 -14.38 37.64 -30.60
C LEU A 621 -13.87 37.35 -29.19
N GLU A 622 -12.60 37.66 -28.89
CA GLU A 622 -12.00 37.42 -27.58
C GLU A 622 -12.74 38.15 -26.45
N GLU A 623 -13.19 39.38 -26.71
CA GLU A 623 -13.94 40.17 -25.75
C GLU A 623 -15.30 39.53 -25.41
N TYR A 624 -16.01 39.04 -26.42
CA TYR A 624 -17.26 38.31 -26.21
C TYR A 624 -17.03 36.99 -25.46
N ALA A 625 -15.96 36.25 -25.80
CA ALA A 625 -15.59 35.02 -25.09
C ALA A 625 -15.30 35.27 -23.60
N LYS A 626 -14.60 36.36 -23.27
CA LYS A 626 -14.35 36.78 -21.88
C LYS A 626 -15.64 37.11 -21.15
N GLN A 627 -16.51 37.92 -21.75
CA GLN A 627 -17.80 38.29 -21.15
C GLN A 627 -18.67 37.06 -20.87
N VAL A 628 -18.73 36.11 -21.80
CA VAL A 628 -19.47 34.86 -21.58
C VAL A 628 -18.81 34.01 -20.49
N CYS A 629 -17.47 33.92 -20.47
CA CYS A 629 -16.73 33.23 -19.43
C CYS A 629 -17.01 33.80 -18.04
N GLU A 630 -16.97 35.13 -17.88
CA GLU A 630 -17.29 35.83 -16.62
C GLU A 630 -18.71 35.50 -16.14
N ARG A 631 -19.70 35.48 -17.04
CA ARG A 631 -21.08 35.08 -16.70
C ARG A 631 -21.19 33.65 -16.17
N PHE A 632 -20.40 32.71 -16.70
CA PHE A 632 -20.35 31.35 -16.16
C PHE A 632 -19.68 31.31 -14.78
N VAL A 633 -18.61 32.07 -14.58
CA VAL A 633 -17.92 32.18 -13.28
C VAL A 633 -18.84 32.80 -12.23
N GLU A 634 -19.58 33.86 -12.56
CA GLU A 634 -20.59 34.48 -11.67
C GLU A 634 -21.72 33.52 -11.29
N ALA A 635 -22.08 32.58 -12.18
CA ALA A 635 -23.03 31.50 -11.88
C ALA A 635 -22.40 30.32 -11.09
N GLY A 636 -21.14 30.45 -10.70
CA GLY A 636 -20.39 29.49 -9.90
C GLY A 636 -19.81 28.32 -10.68
N PHE A 637 -19.65 28.43 -12.01
CA PHE A 637 -18.98 27.40 -12.81
C PHE A 637 -17.48 27.68 -12.95
N MET A 638 -16.70 26.60 -13.08
CA MET A 638 -15.31 26.63 -13.50
C MET A 638 -15.24 26.79 -15.02
N ALA A 639 -15.10 28.03 -15.47
CA ALA A 639 -15.00 28.38 -16.88
C ALA A 639 -13.63 29.02 -17.19
N ASP A 640 -13.05 28.62 -18.32
CA ASP A 640 -11.82 29.19 -18.87
C ASP A 640 -12.07 29.67 -20.31
N ALA A 641 -11.24 30.58 -20.82
CA ALA A 641 -11.28 31.02 -22.22
C ALA A 641 -9.90 30.86 -22.89
N ASP A 642 -9.86 30.18 -24.04
CA ASP A 642 -8.63 30.00 -24.85
C ASP A 642 -8.47 31.16 -25.85
N LEU A 643 -7.75 32.18 -25.42
CA LEU A 643 -7.49 33.40 -26.20
C LEU A 643 -6.16 33.36 -26.96
N ASP A 644 -5.54 32.18 -27.15
CA ASP A 644 -4.26 32.09 -27.86
C ASP A 644 -4.45 32.35 -29.36
N SER A 645 -4.13 33.57 -29.82
CA SER A 645 -4.26 33.95 -31.23
C SER A 645 -3.30 33.20 -32.16
N GLY A 646 -2.25 32.54 -31.63
CA GLY A 646 -1.31 31.72 -32.38
C GLY A 646 -1.79 30.30 -32.68
N CYS A 647 -2.96 29.90 -32.15
CA CYS A 647 -3.49 28.54 -32.24
C CYS A 647 -4.73 28.45 -33.14
N LEU A 648 -4.74 27.51 -34.10
CA LEU A 648 -5.91 27.26 -34.94
C LEU A 648 -7.11 26.76 -34.12
N LEU A 649 -8.33 27.13 -34.51
CA LEU A 649 -9.58 26.75 -33.84
C LEU A 649 -9.67 25.25 -33.50
N ASN A 650 -9.42 24.37 -34.47
CA ASN A 650 -9.47 22.92 -34.27
C ASN A 650 -8.41 22.42 -33.27
N LYS A 651 -7.27 23.10 -33.19
CA LYS A 651 -6.22 22.77 -32.23
C LYS A 651 -6.63 23.23 -30.82
N LYS A 652 -7.26 24.40 -30.66
CA LYS A 652 -7.84 24.85 -29.38
C LYS A 652 -8.91 23.88 -28.87
N ILE A 653 -9.85 23.49 -29.73
CA ILE A 653 -10.87 22.49 -29.41
C ILE A 653 -10.21 21.19 -28.97
N ARG A 654 -9.25 20.67 -29.74
CA ARG A 654 -8.52 19.45 -29.37
C ARG A 654 -7.78 19.57 -28.04
N ASN A 655 -7.15 20.72 -27.76
CA ASN A 655 -6.47 20.95 -26.49
C ASN A 655 -7.46 20.91 -25.33
N ALA A 656 -8.64 21.54 -25.47
CA ALA A 656 -9.71 21.49 -24.48
C ALA A 656 -10.24 20.07 -24.25
N GLN A 657 -10.36 19.26 -25.31
CA GLN A 657 -10.74 17.85 -25.20
C GLN A 657 -9.68 17.02 -24.47
N LEU A 658 -8.40 17.19 -24.81
CA LEU A 658 -7.28 16.50 -24.15
C LEU A 658 -7.20 16.88 -22.67
N ALA A 659 -7.45 18.16 -22.37
CA ALA A 659 -7.59 18.70 -21.02
C ALA A 659 -8.85 18.23 -20.27
N GLN A 660 -9.75 17.49 -20.92
CA GLN A 660 -10.97 16.92 -20.34
C GLN A 660 -11.99 17.96 -19.85
N TYR A 661 -12.16 19.09 -20.54
CA TYR A 661 -13.27 20.00 -20.26
C TYR A 661 -14.61 19.33 -20.56
N ASN A 662 -15.59 19.41 -19.65
CA ASN A 662 -16.91 18.80 -19.87
C ASN A 662 -17.58 19.35 -21.14
N PHE A 663 -17.63 20.69 -21.24
CA PHE A 663 -18.25 21.41 -22.35
C PHE A 663 -17.28 22.41 -22.97
N ILE A 664 -17.25 22.45 -24.30
CA ILE A 664 -16.45 23.37 -25.12
C ILE A 664 -17.44 24.22 -25.90
N LEU A 665 -17.41 25.53 -25.64
CA LEU A 665 -18.32 26.52 -26.18
C LEU A 665 -17.58 27.35 -27.24
N VAL A 666 -17.92 27.16 -28.50
CA VAL A 666 -17.30 27.90 -29.60
C VAL A 666 -18.11 29.17 -29.89
N VAL A 667 -17.43 30.31 -30.00
CA VAL A 667 -18.07 31.61 -30.29
C VAL A 667 -17.56 32.20 -31.60
N GLY A 668 -18.48 32.41 -32.55
CA GLY A 668 -18.30 33.09 -33.82
C GLY A 668 -19.01 34.46 -33.85
N GLU A 669 -18.96 35.15 -34.99
CA GLU A 669 -19.70 36.41 -35.18
C GLU A 669 -21.22 36.23 -35.14
N LYS A 670 -21.71 35.08 -35.64
CA LYS A 670 -23.13 34.72 -35.55
C LYS A 670 -23.55 34.58 -34.09
N GLU A 671 -22.74 33.87 -33.31
CA GLU A 671 -22.99 33.64 -31.89
C GLU A 671 -22.95 34.92 -31.08
N ARG A 672 -22.00 35.82 -31.37
CA ARG A 672 -21.95 37.16 -30.75
C ARG A 672 -23.20 37.98 -31.05
N ALA A 673 -23.64 38.01 -32.30
CA ALA A 673 -24.83 38.76 -32.70
C ALA A 673 -26.12 38.24 -32.03
N ALA A 674 -26.21 36.93 -31.82
CA ALA A 674 -27.37 36.27 -31.21
C ALA A 674 -27.26 36.09 -29.68
N SER A 675 -26.17 36.53 -29.05
CA SER A 675 -25.86 36.23 -27.63
C SER A 675 -25.94 34.72 -27.30
N SER A 676 -25.45 33.89 -28.23
CA SER A 676 -25.48 32.44 -28.19
C SER A 676 -24.05 31.84 -28.16
N VAL A 677 -23.97 30.52 -28.08
CA VAL A 677 -22.75 29.71 -28.14
C VAL A 677 -23.00 28.43 -28.94
N ASN A 678 -21.99 27.92 -29.64
CA ASN A 678 -22.05 26.59 -30.23
C ASN A 678 -21.50 25.56 -29.23
N VAL A 679 -22.36 24.66 -28.76
CA VAL A 679 -22.04 23.75 -27.65
C VAL A 679 -21.49 22.42 -28.17
N ARG A 680 -20.38 21.98 -27.58
CA ARG A 680 -19.75 20.68 -27.82
C ARG A 680 -19.40 19.99 -26.51
N THR A 681 -19.46 18.66 -26.49
CA THR A 681 -18.99 17.87 -25.35
C THR A 681 -17.51 17.52 -25.49
N ARG A 682 -16.90 17.03 -24.40
CA ARG A 682 -15.52 16.52 -24.39
C ARG A 682 -15.22 15.46 -25.47
N ASP A 683 -16.21 14.65 -25.83
CA ASP A 683 -16.10 13.60 -26.85
C ASP A 683 -16.48 14.11 -28.26
N ASN A 684 -16.52 15.43 -28.45
CA ASN A 684 -16.83 16.14 -29.70
C ASN A 684 -18.25 15.94 -30.25
N LYS A 685 -19.22 15.58 -29.41
CA LYS A 685 -20.63 15.60 -29.81
C LYS A 685 -21.09 17.05 -29.89
N VAL A 686 -21.61 17.46 -31.05
CA VAL A 686 -22.05 18.84 -31.30
C VAL A 686 -23.55 18.93 -31.03
N HIS A 687 -23.95 19.81 -30.11
CA HIS A 687 -25.35 20.07 -29.77
C HIS A 687 -25.93 21.28 -30.50
N GLY A 688 -25.09 21.99 -31.27
CA GLY A 688 -25.52 23.13 -32.09
C GLY A 688 -25.46 24.47 -31.34
N GLU A 689 -26.11 25.47 -31.92
CA GLU A 689 -26.17 26.82 -31.37
C GLU A 689 -27.32 26.95 -30.36
N LEU A 690 -27.01 27.39 -29.14
CA LEU A 690 -27.96 27.62 -28.06
C LEU A 690 -27.67 28.97 -27.40
N SER A 691 -28.69 29.62 -26.84
CA SER A 691 -28.48 30.87 -26.10
C SER A 691 -27.61 30.65 -24.86
N VAL A 692 -26.76 31.61 -24.50
CA VAL A 692 -25.89 31.49 -23.29
C VAL A 692 -26.72 31.20 -22.04
N HIS A 693 -27.88 31.85 -21.91
CA HIS A 693 -28.79 31.67 -20.79
C HIS A 693 -29.35 30.23 -20.71
N GLU A 694 -29.80 29.68 -21.84
CA GLU A 694 -30.31 28.30 -21.88
C GLU A 694 -29.24 27.28 -21.50
N VAL A 695 -28.01 27.45 -22.01
CA VAL A 695 -26.88 26.56 -21.66
C VAL A 695 -26.59 26.60 -20.16
N MET A 696 -26.52 27.80 -19.58
CA MET A 696 -26.30 27.96 -18.13
C MET A 696 -27.39 27.28 -17.30
N GLN A 697 -28.65 27.41 -17.70
CA GLN A 697 -29.77 26.75 -17.01
C GLN A 697 -29.66 25.22 -17.07
N ARG A 698 -29.39 24.65 -18.25
CA ARG A 698 -29.21 23.19 -18.41
C ARG A 698 -28.04 22.67 -17.58
N LEU A 699 -26.88 23.33 -17.64
CA LEU A 699 -25.72 22.93 -16.85
C LEU A 699 -25.97 23.06 -15.34
N THR A 700 -26.77 24.03 -14.91
CA THR A 700 -27.13 24.19 -13.50
C THR A 700 -27.97 23.02 -13.01
N LEU A 701 -28.95 22.60 -13.80
CA LEU A 701 -29.78 21.42 -13.49
C LEU A 701 -28.94 20.14 -13.44
N LEU A 702 -28.06 19.92 -14.41
CA LEU A 702 -27.15 18.76 -14.45
C LEU A 702 -26.19 18.74 -13.26
N ARG A 703 -25.68 19.91 -12.85
CA ARG A 703 -24.82 20.06 -11.66
C ARG A 703 -25.61 19.76 -10.38
N GLN A 704 -26.81 20.31 -10.24
CA GLN A 704 -27.65 20.13 -9.05
C GLN A 704 -28.15 18.69 -8.88
N SER A 705 -28.46 18.00 -9.99
CA SER A 705 -28.79 16.57 -9.97
C SER A 705 -27.58 15.66 -9.76
N ARG A 706 -26.37 16.25 -9.69
CA ARG A 706 -25.08 15.54 -9.58
C ARG A 706 -24.95 14.46 -10.66
N CYS A 707 -25.42 14.77 -11.87
CA CYS A 707 -25.46 13.82 -12.97
C CYS A 707 -24.06 13.25 -13.29
N ARG A 708 -23.98 11.92 -13.41
CA ARG A 708 -22.75 11.20 -13.75
C ARG A 708 -22.37 11.33 -15.23
N SER A 709 -23.37 11.47 -16.11
CA SER A 709 -23.30 11.46 -17.57
C SER A 709 -23.80 12.78 -18.17
N ALA A 710 -23.43 13.91 -17.57
CA ALA A 710 -23.94 15.23 -17.94
C ALA A 710 -23.80 15.56 -19.43
N GLU A 711 -22.73 15.08 -20.07
CA GLU A 711 -22.46 15.25 -21.50
C GLU A 711 -23.40 14.44 -22.40
N GLU A 712 -23.91 13.31 -21.92
CA GLU A 712 -24.85 12.48 -22.67
C GLU A 712 -26.28 13.03 -22.54
N ASP A 713 -26.63 13.53 -21.35
CA ASP A 713 -27.96 14.01 -20.97
C ASP A 713 -28.24 15.48 -21.33
N PHE A 714 -27.24 16.23 -21.81
CA PHE A 714 -27.36 17.65 -22.22
C PHE A 714 -28.23 17.85 -23.47
#